data_AF-A0A7S3INW4-F1
#
_entry.id   AF-A0A7S3INW4-F1
#
_cell.length_a   1.000
_cell.length_b   1.000
_cell.length_c   1.000
_cell.angle_alpha   90.00
_cell.angle_beta   90.00
_cell.angle_gamma   90.00
#
_symmetry.space_group_name_H-M   'P 1'
#
loop_
_entity.id
_entity.type
_entity.pdbx_description
1 polymer ?
#
loop_
_entity_poly.entity_id
_entity_poly.type
_entity_poly.pdbx_seq_one_letter_code
_entity_poly.pdbx_strand_id
1 'polypeptide(L)'
;MKLLLGVQQGLPTATVADYQWLTKAQEYNCLILQDSTLKLDDSISLGIISQKGTENEYKVALVDYFKETEATKFLGEALDALAAFGNGFDGLYLRGNAPSMITDGNDFLKTHPMFQRRDLQSLLGDDSSNPENKGDYKGYKFGSDDQKTESFSDIPFTPGYENGGALNSKTIDMGLIHDGFEKTSPAHKDGVPHFYVHNLYGLQNLKLVYNYLMANNTARPNIFSESTWPGAGLMGGSFSAPLDNTYDNIKHLVAMSMNMGFNGVNNWVTEVQATTAKVEDEVMLRLIQTAAFLPMVRLEGEVATNLTKQENIIASLKQRLPFTRYLYSQMFQANYTGGSLVYPLLFDYPEDDNLVGKIEETFMVGDALKISPALAEMKYGKTFESYFPAGTWRDPRNRSNHVEVEEGKDVSLTLLNDTTQVHMASGKIIPMQWIDDTVTTTKDLEEKVKMSFVISMDDSLYADGYVLIDDGVSHANFANNAYTFWKIRYAEGAVNFWVERGDFQYDVYKDGGKKVIDQLEKIEILDAKKAGLDLVDNACYMGRQLKPQTINYSYDKDTDVLTITPVEDKLTFRDIGFIKLVNSKKEPNVCDTSGFTYNGQKMTKGTNDTYQYFKLTPALDDKSLETLYVSALLLDDDGSMNINVTTASDWSGKTPLFRTPYVQDQSRFPDQKSLKKKLSDFVVFEASDDAETKTPFAYNIINEGKTDEVLYRMDPTQLYLTKFLVFDNALFDMNQANENPLIGIGERAGDLFFKDEDGAVHSRWAHDAANPIDDGIPPGRNMYGVQPFYMYQDAHTNWFGVFNNNPYATDYIVSTNNGDQASITTVMIGGMIEKYFFRGAKPDDVIIKYSKLTGMPTMQPLWAFGWQQCRFGWVTDEYWEDVVDKYEEFKLPIDTMWADIDYMDDYKLFTISQSRYQRLPDLVDKIRKKNMTFVPIMDAGVAVRKNADFKAYDMGMEMQIFIKQAESDDPLTAGVWCGNAYFPDFYHPDAEKYWHTMWKDLEDSYGLQFDGIWLDENEATNFCDGYCIPEERPKDSLRNKPYYIPGQ
;
A
#
# COMPACT_ATOMS: atom_id res chain seq x y z
N MET A 1 29.47 10.51 -14.25
CA MET A 1 30.06 11.51 -15.19
C MET A 1 30.13 11.09 -16.69
N LYS A 2 29.30 10.13 -17.13
CA LYS A 2 28.65 10.05 -18.45
C LYS A 2 27.53 9.03 -18.27
N LEU A 3 26.27 9.43 -18.52
CA LEU A 3 25.00 8.66 -18.51
C LEU A 3 24.05 8.75 -17.25
N LEU A 4 22.96 9.57 -17.27
CA LEU A 4 21.49 9.23 -17.18
C LEU A 4 20.55 10.33 -17.79
N LEU A 5 19.61 10.08 -18.74
CA LEU A 5 18.63 10.97 -19.45
C LEU A 5 19.07 11.75 -20.73
N GLY A 6 18.42 11.58 -21.90
CA GLY A 6 19.19 11.76 -23.17
C GLY A 6 18.68 12.41 -24.43
N VAL A 7 19.64 13.10 -25.07
CA VAL A 7 19.80 13.59 -26.45
C VAL A 7 19.58 12.55 -27.60
N GLN A 8 20.10 12.85 -28.81
CA GLN A 8 19.48 12.69 -30.14
C GLN A 8 20.23 13.67 -31.10
N GLN A 9 20.04 13.66 -32.43
CA GLN A 9 21.14 14.08 -33.33
C GLN A 9 20.80 15.01 -34.51
N GLY A 10 21.83 15.74 -34.97
CA GLY A 10 21.89 16.35 -36.30
C GLY A 10 23.33 16.56 -36.79
N LEU A 11 23.56 16.34 -38.09
CA LEU A 11 24.73 16.78 -38.89
C LEU A 11 26.10 16.11 -38.59
N PRO A 12 27.14 16.29 -39.44
CA PRO A 12 27.26 15.48 -40.66
C PRO A 12 28.61 14.73 -40.79
N THR A 13 28.72 13.90 -41.83
CA THR A 13 29.82 12.94 -42.10
C THR A 13 31.25 13.42 -41.76
N ALA A 14 31.81 12.86 -40.68
CA ALA A 14 33.24 12.83 -40.36
C ALA A 14 33.67 11.38 -40.07
N THR A 15 34.95 11.05 -40.26
CA THR A 15 35.44 9.66 -40.18
C THR A 15 35.68 9.17 -38.75
N VAL A 16 35.52 7.87 -38.54
CA VAL A 16 35.51 7.12 -37.25
C VAL A 16 36.76 7.29 -36.35
N ALA A 17 37.81 8.00 -36.80
CA ALA A 17 39.10 8.09 -36.11
C ALA A 17 39.15 9.06 -34.91
N ASP A 18 38.30 10.09 -34.86
CA ASP A 18 38.57 11.30 -34.05
C ASP A 18 37.76 11.41 -32.74
N TYR A 19 36.91 10.42 -32.40
CA TYR A 19 35.97 10.51 -31.27
C TYR A 19 36.34 9.63 -30.05
N GLN A 20 37.06 10.22 -29.08
CA GLN A 20 37.42 9.58 -27.81
C GLN A 20 36.23 9.18 -26.91
N TRP A 21 35.01 9.66 -27.18
CA TRP A 21 33.83 9.32 -26.37
C TRP A 21 33.25 7.94 -26.67
N LEU A 22 33.43 7.41 -27.89
CA LEU A 22 33.01 6.06 -28.27
C LEU A 22 33.71 4.99 -27.41
N THR A 23 35.00 5.20 -27.14
CA THR A 23 35.81 4.29 -26.31
C THR A 23 35.29 4.17 -24.88
N LYS A 24 34.65 5.22 -24.33
CA LYS A 24 34.02 5.17 -23.00
C LYS A 24 32.59 4.66 -23.01
N ALA A 25 31.81 4.90 -24.06
CA ALA A 25 30.49 4.27 -24.20
C ALA A 25 30.63 2.73 -24.22
N GLN A 26 31.70 2.23 -24.85
CA GLN A 26 32.08 0.82 -24.87
C GLN A 26 32.56 0.26 -23.52
N GLU A 27 32.91 1.09 -22.53
CA GLU A 27 33.24 0.63 -21.16
C GLU A 27 31.99 0.43 -20.28
N TYR A 28 30.82 0.95 -20.69
CA TYR A 28 29.60 0.97 -19.87
C TYR A 28 28.35 0.32 -20.52
N ASN A 29 28.49 -0.34 -21.68
CA ASN A 29 27.45 -1.15 -22.35
C ASN A 29 26.08 -0.47 -22.61
N CYS A 30 26.03 0.87 -22.60
CA CYS A 30 24.85 1.63 -23.03
C CYS A 30 24.82 1.72 -24.56
N LEU A 31 23.65 1.48 -25.16
CA LEU A 31 23.55 1.36 -26.61
C LEU A 31 23.49 2.68 -27.35
N ILE A 32 23.98 2.65 -28.58
CA ILE A 32 23.87 3.71 -29.57
C ILE A 32 23.69 3.04 -30.94
N LEU A 33 22.68 3.44 -31.70
CA LEU A 33 22.52 3.07 -33.12
C LEU A 33 22.93 4.24 -34.02
N GLN A 34 23.66 3.93 -35.10
CA GLN A 34 23.84 4.83 -36.24
C GLN A 34 24.00 4.05 -37.55
N ASP A 35 23.76 4.72 -38.68
CA ASP A 35 23.42 4.08 -39.96
C ASP A 35 24.56 3.25 -40.60
N SER A 36 24.31 1.95 -40.73
CA SER A 36 24.85 1.00 -41.74
C SER A 36 26.34 0.57 -41.70
N THR A 37 26.53 -0.76 -41.71
CA THR A 37 27.77 -1.50 -42.10
C THR A 37 29.00 -1.46 -41.20
N LEU A 38 28.84 -1.83 -39.92
CA LEU A 38 29.92 -2.54 -39.20
C LEU A 38 29.34 -3.62 -38.28
N LYS A 39 29.80 -4.87 -38.42
CA LYS A 39 29.45 -5.98 -37.52
C LYS A 39 30.41 -5.95 -36.32
N LEU A 40 29.87 -5.70 -35.12
CA LEU A 40 30.58 -5.84 -33.85
C LEU A 40 29.67 -6.51 -32.81
N ASP A 41 29.81 -7.84 -32.74
CA ASP A 41 29.14 -8.82 -31.87
C ASP A 41 27.60 -8.95 -31.92
N ASP A 42 27.11 -10.18 -31.74
CA ASP A 42 25.75 -10.59 -32.13
C ASP A 42 24.77 -10.61 -30.94
N SER A 43 24.62 -9.50 -30.18
CA SER A 43 24.22 -9.59 -28.75
C SER A 43 23.07 -8.73 -28.16
N ILE A 44 22.79 -7.50 -28.63
CA ILE A 44 22.21 -6.42 -27.77
C ILE A 44 21.37 -5.38 -28.58
N SER A 45 20.20 -4.90 -28.08
CA SER A 45 19.36 -3.84 -28.74
C SER A 45 18.76 -2.76 -27.80
N LEU A 46 18.33 -1.60 -28.35
CA LEU A 46 17.63 -0.47 -27.68
C LEU A 46 16.87 0.34 -28.75
N GLY A 47 15.80 1.03 -28.37
CA GLY A 47 15.06 1.96 -29.24
C GLY A 47 15.42 3.44 -28.99
N ILE A 48 15.26 4.29 -30.01
CA ILE A 48 15.63 5.72 -29.98
C ILE A 48 14.58 6.53 -30.76
N ILE A 49 13.98 7.55 -30.13
CA ILE A 49 12.79 8.24 -30.67
C ILE A 49 13.15 9.36 -31.67
N SER A 50 13.31 9.04 -32.97
CA SER A 50 13.82 9.98 -34.01
C SER A 50 12.88 10.23 -35.21
N GLN A 51 12.24 11.41 -35.28
CA GLN A 51 11.27 11.78 -36.32
C GLN A 51 11.95 12.14 -37.66
N LYS A 52 12.67 11.18 -38.26
CA LYS A 52 13.40 11.28 -39.55
C LYS A 52 12.56 12.07 -40.58
N GLY A 53 12.99 13.30 -40.89
CA GLY A 53 12.28 14.21 -41.80
C GLY A 53 12.74 15.69 -41.77
N THR A 54 13.03 16.27 -40.60
CA THR A 54 13.79 17.53 -40.42
C THR A 54 14.67 17.38 -39.17
N GLU A 55 15.66 18.27 -38.99
CA GLU A 55 16.74 18.13 -37.99
C GLU A 55 16.30 18.65 -36.60
N ASN A 56 14.98 18.66 -36.38
CA ASN A 56 14.26 19.33 -35.31
C ASN A 56 13.65 18.32 -34.34
N GLU A 57 14.29 18.10 -33.19
CA GLU A 57 13.90 17.09 -32.21
C GLU A 57 14.23 17.56 -30.78
N TYR A 58 13.40 17.17 -29.81
CA TYR A 58 13.66 17.27 -28.37
C TYR A 58 13.79 15.86 -27.79
N LYS A 59 14.56 15.69 -26.72
CA LYS A 59 14.82 14.37 -26.15
C LYS A 59 14.95 14.40 -24.64
N VAL A 60 14.10 13.61 -24.00
CA VAL A 60 14.36 12.93 -22.73
C VAL A 60 14.61 11.46 -23.12
N ALA A 61 15.34 10.72 -22.30
CA ALA A 61 15.34 9.27 -22.38
C ALA A 61 15.29 8.67 -20.99
N LEU A 62 14.57 7.56 -20.86
CA LEU A 62 14.26 6.95 -19.58
C LEU A 62 15.34 5.95 -19.14
N VAL A 63 15.30 5.56 -17.87
CA VAL A 63 16.21 4.54 -17.33
C VAL A 63 15.65 3.16 -17.66
N ASP A 64 16.45 2.30 -18.29
CA ASP A 64 16.10 0.87 -18.40
C ASP A 64 16.27 0.20 -17.03
N TYR A 65 15.31 0.38 -16.13
CA TYR A 65 15.36 -0.17 -14.77
C TYR A 65 15.44 -1.71 -14.73
N PHE A 66 15.12 -2.41 -15.83
CA PHE A 66 15.29 -3.86 -15.95
C PHE A 66 16.77 -4.27 -16.07
N LYS A 67 17.68 -3.37 -16.46
CA LYS A 67 19.14 -3.59 -16.35
C LYS A 67 19.59 -3.41 -14.91
N GLU A 68 19.25 -4.36 -14.05
CA GLU A 68 19.33 -4.18 -12.59
C GLU A 68 20.72 -3.75 -12.11
N THR A 69 21.81 -4.25 -12.71
CA THR A 69 23.17 -3.90 -12.28
C THR A 69 23.53 -2.46 -12.64
N GLU A 70 23.34 -2.07 -13.90
CA GLU A 70 23.63 -0.74 -14.41
C GLU A 70 22.68 0.31 -13.82
N ALA A 71 21.39 -0.01 -13.67
CA ALA A 71 20.38 0.85 -13.09
C ALA A 71 20.55 1.01 -11.57
N THR A 72 20.88 -0.06 -10.82
CA THR A 72 21.27 0.07 -9.39
C THR A 72 22.49 0.97 -9.26
N LYS A 73 23.49 0.83 -10.14
CA LYS A 73 24.70 1.64 -10.08
C LYS A 73 24.42 3.12 -10.36
N PHE A 74 23.65 3.44 -11.40
CA PHE A 74 23.22 4.83 -11.64
C PHE A 74 22.46 5.36 -10.43
N LEU A 75 21.36 4.69 -10.08
CA LEU A 75 20.44 5.18 -9.07
C LEU A 75 21.14 5.32 -7.72
N GLY A 76 22.07 4.42 -7.40
CA GLY A 76 22.97 4.55 -6.27
C GLY A 76 23.86 5.80 -6.34
N GLU A 77 24.59 6.03 -7.45
CA GLU A 77 25.43 7.23 -7.60
C GLU A 77 24.62 8.55 -7.51
N ALA A 78 23.37 8.57 -7.96
CA ALA A 78 22.49 9.74 -7.86
C ALA A 78 21.82 9.91 -6.48
N LEU A 79 21.39 8.81 -5.83
CA LEU A 79 20.82 8.86 -4.49
C LEU A 79 21.88 9.07 -3.42
N ASP A 80 23.12 8.57 -3.60
CA ASP A 80 24.28 8.91 -2.76
C ASP A 80 24.61 10.40 -2.86
N ALA A 81 24.56 10.98 -4.06
CA ALA A 81 24.69 12.41 -4.25
C ALA A 81 23.58 13.18 -3.52
N LEU A 82 22.32 12.73 -3.63
CA LEU A 82 21.17 13.36 -2.97
C LEU A 82 21.24 13.23 -1.43
N ALA A 83 21.72 12.10 -0.91
CA ALA A 83 21.83 11.82 0.52
C ALA A 83 23.01 12.56 1.19
N ALA A 84 23.96 13.06 0.38
CA ALA A 84 25.05 13.93 0.83
C ALA A 84 24.59 15.38 1.12
N PHE A 85 23.31 15.72 0.95
CA PHE A 85 22.71 16.99 1.36
C PHE A 85 21.89 16.82 2.64
N GLY A 86 22.15 17.64 3.65
CA GLY A 86 21.58 17.45 4.97
C GLY A 86 22.10 16.20 5.69
N ASN A 87 21.27 15.57 6.52
CA ASN A 87 21.61 14.37 7.30
C ASN A 87 21.12 13.07 6.62
N GLY A 88 21.00 13.06 5.29
CA GLY A 88 20.28 12.03 4.53
C GLY A 88 18.76 12.26 4.53
N PHE A 89 18.04 11.33 3.88
CA PHE A 89 16.57 11.33 3.75
C PHE A 89 16.01 9.93 4.01
N ASP A 90 14.87 9.82 4.68
CA ASP A 90 14.26 8.53 5.08
C ASP A 90 13.34 7.92 4.01
N GLY A 91 13.02 8.66 2.94
CA GLY A 91 12.02 8.26 1.95
C GLY A 91 11.95 9.10 0.69
N LEU A 92 11.23 8.59 -0.32
CA LEU A 92 10.94 9.27 -1.60
C LEU A 92 9.47 9.09 -1.98
N TYR A 93 8.93 10.11 -2.66
CA TYR A 93 7.72 10.00 -3.47
C TYR A 93 8.14 9.74 -4.93
N LEU A 94 7.67 8.64 -5.53
CA LEU A 94 8.01 8.22 -6.89
C LEU A 94 6.83 8.49 -7.83
N ARG A 95 6.95 9.57 -8.59
CA ARG A 95 5.95 10.07 -9.54
C ARG A 95 6.50 10.05 -10.97
N GLY A 96 5.62 10.08 -11.97
CA GLY A 96 5.97 10.01 -13.38
C GLY A 96 6.40 8.61 -13.83
N ASN A 97 6.22 7.59 -12.97
CA ASN A 97 6.85 6.28 -13.13
C ASN A 97 5.96 5.19 -13.77
N ALA A 98 4.86 5.58 -14.44
CA ALA A 98 4.06 4.71 -15.29
C ALA A 98 4.82 3.99 -16.46
N PRO A 99 5.75 4.61 -17.24
CA PRO A 99 6.26 5.99 -17.18
C PRO A 99 5.39 7.02 -17.88
N SER A 100 5.31 8.21 -17.29
CA SER A 100 4.65 9.38 -17.86
C SER A 100 5.53 10.06 -18.94
N MET A 101 4.89 10.58 -19.99
CA MET A 101 5.50 11.44 -21.00
C MET A 101 4.51 12.52 -21.44
N ILE A 102 5.00 13.73 -21.71
CA ILE A 102 4.19 14.85 -22.20
C ILE A 102 3.65 14.68 -23.62
N THR A 103 4.37 13.93 -24.44
CA THR A 103 4.07 13.67 -25.86
C THR A 103 3.99 12.18 -26.08
N ASP A 104 3.05 11.76 -26.90
CA ASP A 104 2.88 10.35 -27.26
C ASP A 104 4.15 9.78 -27.92
N GLY A 105 4.56 8.58 -27.49
CA GLY A 105 5.70 7.86 -28.04
C GLY A 105 5.52 7.59 -29.54
N ASN A 106 6.32 8.24 -30.39
CA ASN A 106 6.22 8.08 -31.84
C ASN A 106 6.68 6.65 -32.27
N ASP A 107 6.13 6.07 -33.34
CA ASP A 107 6.65 4.80 -33.92
C ASP A 107 7.76 5.08 -34.95
N PHE A 108 8.87 4.33 -34.85
CA PHE A 108 10.04 4.45 -35.74
C PHE A 108 10.09 3.45 -36.89
N LEU A 109 9.21 2.45 -36.88
CA LEU A 109 9.08 1.43 -37.91
C LEU A 109 8.23 1.91 -39.09
N LYS A 110 8.51 3.14 -39.58
CA LYS A 110 7.81 3.91 -40.64
C LYS A 110 7.76 3.25 -42.04
N THR A 111 7.97 1.94 -42.16
CA THR A 111 8.07 1.20 -43.43
C THR A 111 7.00 0.11 -43.62
N HIS A 112 5.96 0.09 -42.79
CA HIS A 112 4.93 -0.95 -42.82
C HIS A 112 3.52 -0.36 -43.07
N PRO A 113 2.66 -1.02 -43.88
CA PRO A 113 1.31 -0.54 -44.17
C PRO A 113 0.38 -0.71 -42.96
N MET A 114 -0.47 0.29 -42.72
CA MET A 114 -1.49 0.28 -41.68
C MET A 114 -2.46 -0.89 -41.84
N PHE A 115 -2.86 -1.51 -40.73
CA PHE A 115 -4.14 -2.20 -40.67
C PHE A 115 -5.26 -1.17 -40.81
N GLN A 116 -6.33 -1.48 -41.55
CA GLN A 116 -7.50 -0.60 -41.51
C GLN A 116 -8.19 -0.78 -40.15
N ARG A 117 -8.14 0.25 -39.29
CA ARG A 117 -9.09 0.40 -38.17
C ARG A 117 -10.50 0.14 -38.73
N ARG A 118 -11.13 -0.95 -38.27
CA ARG A 118 -12.58 -1.11 -38.35
C ARG A 118 -13.15 -0.61 -37.03
N ASP A 119 -14.30 0.06 -37.11
CA ASP A 119 -14.96 0.62 -35.94
C ASP A 119 -15.29 -0.48 -34.93
N LEU A 120 -15.15 -0.18 -33.63
CA LEU A 120 -15.50 -1.09 -32.52
C LEU A 120 -16.96 -1.58 -32.59
N GLN A 121 -17.85 -0.80 -33.22
CA GLN A 121 -19.23 -1.17 -33.59
C GLN A 121 -19.34 -2.43 -34.46
N SER A 122 -18.26 -2.84 -35.13
CA SER A 122 -18.20 -4.07 -35.92
C SER A 122 -17.81 -5.32 -35.11
N LEU A 123 -17.24 -5.13 -33.91
CA LEU A 123 -16.92 -6.20 -32.96
C LEU A 123 -18.05 -6.38 -31.94
N LEU A 124 -18.47 -5.30 -31.29
CA LEU A 124 -19.64 -5.28 -30.39
C LEU A 124 -20.96 -5.37 -31.19
N GLY A 125 -22.08 -5.55 -30.50
CA GLY A 125 -23.42 -5.38 -31.06
C GLY A 125 -23.61 -3.98 -31.66
N ASP A 126 -24.18 -3.89 -32.86
CA ASP A 126 -24.35 -2.63 -33.63
C ASP A 126 -25.60 -1.83 -33.17
N ASP A 127 -26.07 -2.12 -31.95
CA ASP A 127 -27.28 -1.57 -31.34
C ASP A 127 -27.05 -1.35 -29.84
N SER A 128 -26.37 -0.26 -29.51
CA SER A 128 -26.16 0.21 -28.13
C SER A 128 -27.43 0.70 -27.44
N SER A 129 -28.60 0.59 -28.08
CA SER A 129 -29.90 0.91 -27.47
C SER A 129 -30.61 -0.32 -26.89
N ASN A 130 -30.15 -1.54 -27.19
CA ASN A 130 -30.64 -2.78 -26.60
C ASN A 130 -29.69 -3.28 -25.49
N PRO A 131 -30.14 -3.37 -24.22
CA PRO A 131 -29.33 -3.93 -23.14
C PRO A 131 -28.82 -5.36 -23.44
N GLU A 132 -29.64 -6.21 -24.06
CA GLU A 132 -29.31 -7.62 -24.36
C GLU A 132 -28.18 -7.80 -25.39
N ASN A 133 -27.64 -6.72 -25.97
CA ASN A 133 -26.55 -6.74 -26.94
C ASN A 133 -25.23 -6.13 -26.40
N LYS A 134 -25.16 -5.75 -25.12
CA LYS A 134 -23.89 -5.35 -24.49
C LYS A 134 -22.91 -6.53 -24.45
N GLY A 135 -21.62 -6.27 -24.63
CA GLY A 135 -20.57 -7.29 -24.58
C GLY A 135 -20.60 -8.37 -25.68
N ASP A 136 -21.58 -8.39 -26.60
CA ASP A 136 -21.72 -9.46 -27.60
C ASP A 136 -20.66 -9.36 -28.73
N TYR A 137 -19.54 -10.07 -28.57
CA TYR A 137 -18.41 -10.05 -29.49
C TYR A 137 -18.62 -10.93 -30.73
N LYS A 138 -18.79 -10.29 -31.89
CA LYS A 138 -18.76 -10.95 -33.22
C LYS A 138 -17.36 -11.51 -33.50
N GLY A 139 -17.26 -12.84 -33.55
CA GLY A 139 -15.99 -13.55 -33.72
C GLY A 139 -15.08 -13.01 -34.84
N TYR A 140 -13.86 -12.62 -34.45
CA TYR A 140 -12.87 -11.97 -35.30
C TYR A 140 -12.43 -12.89 -36.46
N LYS A 141 -12.37 -12.35 -37.68
CA LYS A 141 -11.96 -13.09 -38.89
C LYS A 141 -10.78 -12.41 -39.58
N PHE A 142 -9.60 -13.00 -39.42
CA PHE A 142 -8.42 -12.68 -40.22
C PHE A 142 -8.70 -12.93 -41.71
N GLY A 143 -8.44 -11.92 -42.53
CA GLY A 143 -8.36 -12.03 -43.98
C GLY A 143 -7.08 -12.74 -44.42
N SER A 144 -7.12 -13.38 -45.59
CA SER A 144 -5.95 -14.09 -46.15
C SER A 144 -4.79 -13.17 -46.55
N ASP A 145 -5.03 -11.86 -46.66
CA ASP A 145 -4.05 -10.86 -47.07
C ASP A 145 -3.41 -10.09 -45.89
N ASP A 146 -3.92 -10.27 -44.68
CA ASP A 146 -3.58 -9.51 -43.45
C ASP A 146 -2.19 -9.84 -42.87
N GLN A 147 -1.45 -10.79 -43.48
CA GLN A 147 -0.13 -11.24 -43.02
C GLN A 147 1.03 -10.29 -43.43
N LYS A 148 0.80 -8.97 -43.45
CA LYS A 148 1.78 -7.99 -43.95
C LYS A 148 2.18 -6.96 -42.90
N THR A 149 3.10 -7.42 -42.05
CA THR A 149 3.93 -6.65 -41.10
C THR A 149 3.18 -6.00 -39.94
N GLU A 150 3.93 -5.70 -38.89
CA GLU A 150 3.43 -5.44 -37.55
C GLU A 150 3.87 -4.03 -37.11
N SER A 151 2.97 -3.29 -36.46
CA SER A 151 3.27 -2.05 -35.73
C SER A 151 2.54 -2.11 -34.39
N PHE A 152 3.11 -1.49 -33.36
CA PHE A 152 2.50 -1.40 -32.04
C PHE A 152 1.47 -0.26 -31.93
N SER A 153 1.34 0.60 -32.95
CA SER A 153 0.34 1.68 -32.99
C SER A 153 -1.01 1.26 -33.60
N ASP A 154 -0.98 0.38 -34.60
CA ASP A 154 -2.18 -0.17 -35.29
C ASP A 154 -2.37 -1.66 -34.95
N ILE A 155 -2.45 -1.98 -33.66
CA ILE A 155 -2.76 -3.33 -33.17
C ILE A 155 -4.26 -3.69 -33.40
N PRO A 156 -4.63 -4.98 -33.49
CA PRO A 156 -6.01 -5.41 -33.77
C PRO A 156 -7.07 -4.98 -32.74
N PHE A 157 -6.65 -4.61 -31.53
CA PHE A 157 -7.48 -4.26 -30.39
C PHE A 157 -6.67 -3.40 -29.40
N THR A 158 -7.24 -2.31 -28.91
CA THR A 158 -6.64 -1.45 -27.86
C THR A 158 -7.63 -1.35 -26.70
N PRO A 159 -7.24 -1.73 -25.46
CA PRO A 159 -8.02 -1.54 -24.25
C PRO A 159 -8.51 -0.10 -24.05
N GLY A 160 -9.58 0.06 -23.29
CA GLY A 160 -10.33 1.31 -23.13
C GLY A 160 -9.45 2.55 -22.96
N TYR A 161 -9.62 3.48 -23.90
CA TYR A 161 -8.95 4.77 -23.96
C TYR A 161 -9.97 5.83 -24.36
N GLU A 162 -10.11 6.88 -23.55
CA GLU A 162 -10.91 8.04 -23.95
C GLU A 162 -10.35 8.67 -25.24
N ASN A 163 -11.25 9.12 -26.12
CA ASN A 163 -10.94 9.73 -27.41
C ASN A 163 -10.14 8.85 -28.41
N GLY A 164 -9.99 7.54 -28.17
CA GLY A 164 -9.50 6.58 -29.17
C GLY A 164 -8.00 6.68 -29.50
N GLY A 165 -7.21 7.08 -28.49
CA GLY A 165 -5.74 7.09 -28.52
C GLY A 165 -5.11 5.70 -28.75
N ALA A 166 -3.79 5.66 -28.75
CA ALA A 166 -3.00 4.43 -28.82
C ALA A 166 -2.16 4.27 -27.54
N LEU A 167 -1.61 3.08 -27.30
CA LEU A 167 -0.94 2.70 -26.03
C LEU A 167 0.29 3.55 -25.68
N ASN A 168 0.86 4.21 -26.68
CA ASN A 168 1.95 5.17 -26.58
C ASN A 168 1.48 6.57 -26.12
N SER A 169 0.18 6.79 -25.93
CA SER A 169 -0.36 8.08 -25.50
C SER A 169 0.14 8.41 -24.09
N LYS A 170 0.69 9.62 -23.94
CA LYS A 170 1.32 10.11 -22.70
C LYS A 170 2.34 9.14 -22.05
N THR A 171 2.96 8.28 -22.85
CA THR A 171 4.07 7.41 -22.44
C THR A 171 5.08 7.24 -23.58
N ILE A 172 6.08 6.37 -23.41
CA ILE A 172 7.13 6.12 -24.41
C ILE A 172 6.66 5.19 -25.55
N ASP A 173 7.50 5.04 -26.58
CA ASP A 173 7.21 4.15 -27.71
C ASP A 173 7.20 2.67 -27.25
N MET A 174 6.11 1.98 -27.62
CA MET A 174 5.90 0.56 -27.37
C MET A 174 6.99 -0.34 -27.98
N GLY A 175 7.59 0.10 -29.09
CA GLY A 175 8.68 -0.59 -29.78
C GLY A 175 10.06 -0.46 -29.15
N LEU A 176 10.24 0.36 -28.10
CA LEU A 176 11.53 0.50 -27.42
C LEU A 176 11.97 -0.81 -26.77
N ILE A 177 13.22 -1.21 -26.96
CA ILE A 177 13.75 -2.48 -26.42
C ILE A 177 14.44 -2.28 -25.07
N HIS A 178 13.99 -3.03 -24.06
CA HIS A 178 14.66 -3.25 -22.79
C HIS A 178 15.60 -4.47 -22.89
N ASP A 179 16.81 -4.36 -22.36
CA ASP A 179 17.90 -5.32 -22.64
C ASP A 179 18.48 -5.95 -21.35
N GLY A 180 17.81 -5.77 -20.21
CA GLY A 180 18.17 -6.35 -18.91
C GLY A 180 17.69 -7.78 -18.63
N PHE A 181 16.82 -8.34 -19.49
CA PHE A 181 16.27 -9.70 -19.31
C PHE A 181 17.29 -10.79 -19.72
N GLU A 182 17.22 -11.96 -19.08
CA GLU A 182 18.09 -13.08 -19.44
C GLU A 182 17.86 -13.56 -20.89
N LYS A 183 18.94 -13.59 -21.67
CA LYS A 183 18.97 -14.07 -23.06
C LYS A 183 18.98 -15.60 -23.17
N THR A 184 18.37 -16.28 -22.19
CA THR A 184 18.24 -17.74 -22.11
C THR A 184 17.11 -18.27 -22.99
N SER A 185 16.14 -17.43 -23.37
CA SER A 185 15.11 -17.75 -24.37
C SER A 185 15.51 -17.29 -25.79
N PRO A 186 15.44 -18.17 -26.81
CA PRO A 186 15.64 -17.77 -28.22
C PRO A 186 14.67 -16.69 -28.72
N ALA A 187 13.54 -16.47 -28.05
CA ALA A 187 12.56 -15.45 -28.42
C ALA A 187 12.92 -14.02 -27.95
N HIS A 188 13.85 -13.89 -26.98
CA HIS A 188 14.24 -12.61 -26.37
C HIS A 188 15.76 -12.37 -26.42
N LYS A 189 16.46 -13.08 -27.32
CA LYS A 189 17.92 -12.99 -27.50
C LYS A 189 18.41 -11.55 -27.68
N ASP A 190 17.61 -10.72 -28.34
CA ASP A 190 17.95 -9.35 -28.72
C ASP A 190 17.23 -8.29 -27.85
N GLY A 191 16.56 -8.71 -26.76
CA GLY A 191 15.83 -7.86 -25.79
C GLY A 191 14.31 -8.06 -25.77
N VAL A 192 13.61 -7.19 -25.03
CA VAL A 192 12.16 -7.23 -24.73
C VAL A 192 11.53 -5.84 -24.99
N PRO A 193 10.60 -5.70 -25.97
CA PRO A 193 9.83 -4.47 -26.19
C PRO A 193 9.08 -3.93 -24.96
N HIS A 194 9.00 -2.60 -24.83
CA HIS A 194 8.28 -1.90 -23.76
C HIS A 194 6.79 -2.26 -23.72
N PHE A 195 6.18 -2.53 -24.88
CA PHE A 195 4.85 -3.13 -25.05
C PHE A 195 4.58 -4.35 -24.14
N TYR A 196 5.62 -5.11 -23.77
CA TYR A 196 5.52 -6.31 -22.93
C TYR A 196 5.78 -6.06 -21.43
N VAL A 197 6.27 -4.86 -21.04
CA VAL A 197 6.81 -4.59 -19.69
C VAL A 197 6.43 -3.21 -19.12
N HIS A 198 5.63 -2.42 -19.84
CA HIS A 198 5.17 -1.09 -19.43
C HIS A 198 4.61 -1.07 -17.99
N ASN A 199 3.58 -1.87 -17.70
CA ASN A 199 2.98 -1.99 -16.36
C ASN A 199 3.95 -2.50 -15.26
N LEU A 200 5.18 -2.92 -15.60
CA LEU A 200 6.22 -3.34 -14.65
C LEU A 200 7.27 -2.23 -14.38
N TYR A 201 7.26 -1.14 -15.16
CA TYR A 201 8.31 -0.12 -15.10
C TYR A 201 8.34 0.60 -13.74
N GLY A 202 7.18 1.00 -13.20
CA GLY A 202 7.05 1.59 -11.86
C GLY A 202 7.45 0.65 -10.72
N LEU A 203 7.05 -0.63 -10.80
CA LEU A 203 7.48 -1.66 -9.85
C LEU A 203 9.00 -1.81 -9.82
N GLN A 204 9.63 -1.83 -10.99
CA GLN A 204 11.07 -2.00 -11.12
C GLN A 204 11.82 -0.74 -10.65
N ASN A 205 11.29 0.46 -10.89
CA ASN A 205 11.78 1.70 -10.28
C ASN A 205 11.74 1.63 -8.75
N LEU A 206 10.57 1.32 -8.17
CA LEU A 206 10.36 1.15 -6.73
C LEU A 206 11.33 0.13 -6.11
N LYS A 207 11.54 -1.01 -6.77
CA LYS A 207 12.48 -2.05 -6.33
C LYS A 207 13.91 -1.53 -6.17
N LEU A 208 14.40 -0.74 -7.11
CA LEU A 208 15.76 -0.22 -7.07
C LEU A 208 15.93 0.87 -5.99
N VAL A 209 14.94 1.75 -5.83
CA VAL A 209 14.91 2.76 -4.74
C VAL A 209 14.86 2.09 -3.36
N TYR A 210 14.02 1.06 -3.20
CA TYR A 210 13.92 0.29 -1.96
C TYR A 210 15.23 -0.42 -1.60
N ASN A 211 15.85 -1.10 -2.56
CA ASN A 211 17.14 -1.77 -2.35
C ASN A 211 18.26 -0.78 -1.98
N TYR A 212 18.25 0.43 -2.56
CA TYR A 212 19.18 1.50 -2.18
C TYR A 212 18.97 1.94 -0.73
N LEU A 213 17.73 2.28 -0.34
CA LEU A 213 17.45 2.80 1.00
C LEU A 213 17.69 1.74 2.09
N MET A 214 17.33 0.47 1.84
CA MET A 214 17.65 -0.65 2.75
C MET A 214 19.16 -0.89 2.92
N ALA A 215 19.99 -0.49 1.96
CA ALA A 215 21.45 -0.64 2.02
C ALA A 215 22.15 0.52 2.75
N ASN A 216 21.64 1.75 2.61
CA ASN A 216 22.33 2.96 3.04
C ASN A 216 21.72 3.66 4.27
N ASN A 217 20.41 3.51 4.51
CA ASN A 217 19.74 4.13 5.66
C ASN A 217 19.74 3.22 6.90
N THR A 218 19.45 3.81 8.06
CA THR A 218 19.06 3.08 9.28
C THR A 218 17.53 2.98 9.44
N ALA A 219 16.81 4.02 9.05
CA ALA A 219 15.34 4.09 9.05
C ALA A 219 14.71 3.20 7.96
N ARG A 220 13.48 2.73 8.21
CA ARG A 220 12.67 1.98 7.23
C ARG A 220 12.34 2.89 6.05
N PRO A 221 12.55 2.44 4.80
CA PRO A 221 12.22 3.24 3.62
C PRO A 221 10.76 3.68 3.63
N ASN A 222 10.53 4.99 3.65
CA ASN A 222 9.19 5.54 3.44
C ASN A 222 9.01 5.88 1.95
N ILE A 223 8.61 4.88 1.16
CA ILE A 223 8.45 5.04 -0.30
C ILE A 223 6.98 4.92 -0.68
N PHE A 224 6.50 5.85 -1.51
CA PHE A 224 5.23 5.74 -2.22
C PHE A 224 5.50 5.75 -3.72
N SER A 225 4.82 4.87 -4.46
CA SER A 225 4.90 4.79 -5.92
C SER A 225 3.53 5.10 -6.51
N GLU A 226 3.53 6.00 -7.48
CA GLU A 226 2.36 6.33 -8.29
C GLU A 226 1.93 5.09 -9.08
N SER A 227 2.79 4.57 -9.96
CA SER A 227 2.52 3.31 -10.64
C SER A 227 2.86 2.09 -9.78
N THR A 228 1.95 1.12 -9.74
CA THR A 228 2.06 -0.12 -8.96
C THR A 228 1.79 -1.39 -9.79
N TRP A 229 2.36 -2.50 -9.34
CA TRP A 229 2.08 -3.86 -9.81
C TRP A 229 2.07 -4.82 -8.61
N PRO A 230 1.43 -6.01 -8.68
CA PRO A 230 1.58 -7.09 -7.70
C PRO A 230 3.02 -7.24 -7.16
N GLY A 231 3.16 -7.05 -5.85
CA GLY A 231 4.44 -7.05 -5.14
C GLY A 231 5.00 -5.67 -4.79
N ALA A 232 4.45 -4.56 -5.31
CA ALA A 232 4.86 -3.21 -4.92
C ALA A 232 4.76 -2.97 -3.40
N GLY A 233 3.75 -3.54 -2.75
CA GLY A 233 3.54 -3.47 -1.30
C GLY A 233 4.71 -4.02 -0.45
N LEU A 234 5.56 -4.90 -1.00
CA LEU A 234 6.78 -5.40 -0.34
C LEU A 234 7.85 -4.32 -0.14
N MET A 235 7.76 -3.23 -0.90
CA MET A 235 8.84 -2.25 -1.08
C MET A 235 8.38 -0.83 -0.78
N GLY A 236 7.08 -0.53 -0.86
CA GLY A 236 6.53 0.77 -0.51
C GLY A 236 5.00 0.77 -0.39
N GLY A 237 4.42 1.92 -0.72
CA GLY A 237 2.99 2.19 -0.76
C GLY A 237 2.55 2.86 -2.06
N SER A 238 1.33 3.38 -2.06
CA SER A 238 0.75 4.19 -3.13
C SER A 238 -0.27 5.17 -2.53
N PHE A 239 -0.91 5.99 -3.35
CA PHE A 239 -1.71 7.13 -2.92
C PHE A 239 -2.91 7.37 -3.83
N SER A 240 -3.98 7.94 -3.25
CA SER A 240 -5.08 8.48 -4.05
C SER A 240 -4.62 9.78 -4.73
N ALA A 241 -4.73 9.92 -6.06
CA ALA A 241 -4.87 11.26 -6.63
C ALA A 241 -6.15 11.92 -6.06
N PRO A 242 -6.15 13.25 -5.86
CA PRO A 242 -7.18 13.93 -5.10
C PRO A 242 -8.53 13.94 -5.83
N LEU A 243 -9.54 13.29 -5.23
CA LEU A 243 -10.93 13.29 -5.71
C LEU A 243 -11.71 14.53 -5.22
N ASP A 244 -12.77 14.91 -5.93
CA ASP A 244 -13.70 15.97 -5.49
C ASP A 244 -14.36 15.63 -4.14
N ASN A 245 -14.63 16.66 -3.32
CA ASN A 245 -15.27 16.49 -2.01
C ASN A 245 -16.79 16.20 -2.14
N THR A 246 -17.15 14.96 -2.47
CA THR A 246 -18.53 14.45 -2.48
C THR A 246 -18.70 13.27 -1.53
N TYR A 247 -19.92 13.01 -1.06
CA TYR A 247 -20.20 11.87 -0.18
C TYR A 247 -19.90 10.51 -0.83
N ASP A 248 -20.10 10.38 -2.13
CA ASP A 248 -19.81 9.17 -2.88
C ASP A 248 -18.30 8.99 -3.11
N ASN A 249 -17.55 10.07 -3.33
CA ASN A 249 -16.08 10.02 -3.39
C ASN A 249 -15.45 9.62 -2.04
N ILE A 250 -16.08 9.93 -0.88
CA ILE A 250 -15.64 9.37 0.41
C ILE A 250 -15.76 7.83 0.40
N LYS A 251 -16.83 7.26 -0.17
CA LYS A 251 -16.97 5.80 -0.33
C LYS A 251 -15.88 5.25 -1.25
N HIS A 252 -15.65 5.89 -2.39
CA HIS A 252 -14.61 5.46 -3.33
C HIS A 252 -13.21 5.51 -2.72
N LEU A 253 -12.86 6.51 -1.90
CA LEU A 253 -11.58 6.54 -1.17
C LEU A 253 -11.44 5.37 -0.16
N VAL A 254 -12.53 5.01 0.53
CA VAL A 254 -12.56 3.82 1.41
C VAL A 254 -12.43 2.53 0.59
N ALA A 255 -13.17 2.39 -0.51
CA ALA A 255 -13.11 1.26 -1.42
C ALA A 255 -11.71 1.07 -2.01
N MET A 256 -11.07 2.15 -2.50
CA MET A 256 -9.68 2.13 -2.97
C MET A 256 -8.71 1.67 -1.88
N SER A 257 -8.85 2.18 -0.65
CA SER A 257 -7.99 1.78 0.47
C SER A 257 -8.14 0.28 0.82
N MET A 258 -9.34 -0.29 0.70
CA MET A 258 -9.57 -1.73 0.86
C MET A 258 -8.97 -2.53 -0.31
N ASN A 259 -9.20 -2.06 -1.54
CA ASN A 259 -8.78 -2.74 -2.77
C ASN A 259 -7.25 -2.82 -2.85
N MET A 260 -6.56 -1.71 -2.56
CA MET A 260 -5.09 -1.69 -2.47
C MET A 260 -4.59 -2.53 -1.29
N GLY A 261 -5.28 -2.49 -0.14
CA GLY A 261 -5.01 -3.36 1.01
C GLY A 261 -5.04 -4.85 0.67
N PHE A 262 -6.08 -5.34 -0.02
CA PHE A 262 -6.15 -6.75 -0.40
C PHE A 262 -5.28 -7.14 -1.59
N ASN A 263 -4.83 -6.16 -2.40
CA ASN A 263 -3.74 -6.33 -3.36
C ASN A 263 -2.34 -6.28 -2.70
N GLY A 264 -2.27 -6.21 -1.37
CA GLY A 264 -1.02 -6.22 -0.58
C GLY A 264 -0.35 -4.84 -0.43
N VAL A 265 -0.86 -3.80 -1.09
CA VAL A 265 -0.38 -2.42 -1.00
C VAL A 265 -1.09 -1.71 0.16
N ASN A 266 -0.85 -2.19 1.39
CA ASN A 266 -1.51 -1.67 2.59
C ASN A 266 -1.05 -0.27 3.01
N ASN A 267 0.13 0.18 2.57
CA ASN A 267 0.63 1.54 2.79
C ASN A 267 -0.06 2.51 1.82
N TRP A 268 -1.37 2.72 2.01
CA TRP A 268 -2.19 3.60 1.18
C TRP A 268 -2.33 4.99 1.82
N VAL A 269 -1.92 6.04 1.09
CA VAL A 269 -2.15 7.44 1.47
C VAL A 269 -3.47 7.92 0.91
N THR A 270 -4.34 8.43 1.79
CA THR A 270 -5.54 9.16 1.41
C THR A 270 -5.24 10.66 1.40
N GLU A 271 -5.45 11.31 0.26
CA GLU A 271 -5.36 12.76 0.10
C GLU A 271 -6.71 13.42 0.45
N VAL A 272 -6.68 14.55 1.16
CA VAL A 272 -7.87 15.25 1.64
C VAL A 272 -7.83 16.72 1.19
N GLN A 273 -8.59 17.03 0.13
CA GLN A 273 -8.64 18.36 -0.51
C GLN A 273 -9.32 19.44 0.36
N ALA A 274 -8.58 20.05 1.27
CA ALA A 274 -9.03 21.17 2.11
C ALA A 274 -8.99 22.53 1.37
N THR A 275 -9.65 22.62 0.20
CA THR A 275 -9.65 23.82 -0.65
C THR A 275 -10.47 24.98 -0.06
N THR A 276 -10.21 26.21 -0.53
CA THR A 276 -10.65 27.45 0.12
C THR A 276 -12.06 27.93 -0.25
N ALA A 277 -12.71 27.30 -1.23
CA ALA A 277 -13.91 27.82 -1.90
C ALA A 277 -15.23 27.43 -1.20
N LYS A 278 -15.43 27.90 0.04
CA LYS A 278 -16.52 27.62 1.00
C LYS A 278 -16.27 26.43 1.93
N VAL A 279 -15.53 26.70 2.99
CA VAL A 279 -15.33 25.79 4.12
C VAL A 279 -16.54 25.83 5.10
N GLU A 280 -17.75 25.66 4.57
CA GLU A 280 -18.99 25.45 5.35
C GLU A 280 -19.56 24.03 5.15
N ASP A 281 -19.00 23.25 4.22
CA ASP A 281 -19.58 22.00 3.73
C ASP A 281 -19.29 20.81 4.66
N GLU A 282 -20.37 20.17 5.12
CA GLU A 282 -20.34 18.99 6.02
C GLU A 282 -19.48 17.85 5.46
N VAL A 283 -19.39 17.71 4.14
CA VAL A 283 -18.62 16.66 3.45
C VAL A 283 -17.15 16.63 3.90
N MET A 284 -16.50 17.78 4.07
CA MET A 284 -15.09 17.87 4.49
C MET A 284 -14.89 17.36 5.93
N LEU A 285 -15.82 17.69 6.82
CA LEU A 285 -15.85 17.14 8.18
C LEU A 285 -15.99 15.61 8.15
N ARG A 286 -16.87 15.08 7.29
CA ARG A 286 -17.07 13.62 7.16
C ARG A 286 -15.87 12.91 6.52
N LEU A 287 -15.19 13.55 5.57
CA LEU A 287 -13.95 13.03 4.98
C LEU A 287 -12.85 12.95 6.03
N ILE A 288 -12.58 14.01 6.80
CA ILE A 288 -11.58 14.00 7.88
C ILE A 288 -11.94 12.95 8.96
N GLN A 289 -13.22 12.86 9.35
CA GLN A 289 -13.73 11.86 10.30
C GLN A 289 -13.54 10.41 9.81
N THR A 290 -13.65 10.17 8.50
CA THR A 290 -13.47 8.85 7.87
C THR A 290 -11.97 8.54 7.72
N ALA A 291 -11.20 9.47 7.15
CA ALA A 291 -9.78 9.32 6.87
C ALA A 291 -8.95 9.12 8.15
N ALA A 292 -9.39 9.65 9.30
CA ALA A 292 -8.78 9.40 10.61
C ALA A 292 -8.49 7.91 10.91
N PHE A 293 -9.19 6.97 10.24
CA PHE A 293 -9.06 5.52 10.39
C PHE A 293 -8.49 4.77 9.18
N LEU A 294 -8.14 5.46 8.09
CA LEU A 294 -7.44 4.88 6.93
C LEU A 294 -5.93 4.78 7.20
N PRO A 295 -5.14 4.01 6.41
CA PRO A 295 -3.76 3.67 6.76
C PRO A 295 -2.87 4.88 6.99
N MET A 296 -2.80 5.80 6.01
CA MET A 296 -2.03 7.05 6.05
C MET A 296 -2.86 8.18 5.45
N VAL A 297 -2.67 9.42 5.92
CA VAL A 297 -3.50 10.57 5.50
C VAL A 297 -2.66 11.82 5.32
N ARG A 298 -2.82 12.49 4.18
CA ARG A 298 -2.24 13.79 3.90
C ARG A 298 -3.35 14.80 3.61
N LEU A 299 -3.26 15.93 4.31
CA LEU A 299 -4.19 17.06 4.24
C LEU A 299 -3.65 18.05 3.21
N GLU A 300 -4.37 18.24 2.12
CA GLU A 300 -3.98 19.11 1.01
C GLU A 300 -4.81 20.40 1.05
N GLY A 301 -4.28 21.47 1.67
CA GLY A 301 -4.99 22.76 1.72
C GLY A 301 -5.02 23.46 3.09
N GLU A 302 -6.01 24.32 3.31
CA GLU A 302 -6.06 25.29 4.42
C GLU A 302 -6.69 24.77 5.72
N VAL A 303 -6.22 23.61 6.20
CA VAL A 303 -6.73 23.03 7.46
C VAL A 303 -6.41 23.94 8.64
N ALA A 304 -5.13 24.18 8.94
CA ALA A 304 -4.69 24.95 10.11
C ALA A 304 -5.26 26.39 10.18
N THR A 305 -5.44 27.03 9.03
CA THR A 305 -5.73 28.47 8.92
C THR A 305 -7.22 28.79 8.89
N ASN A 306 -8.04 27.93 8.29
CA ASN A 306 -9.48 28.16 8.09
C ASN A 306 -10.37 27.16 8.84
N LEU A 307 -10.10 25.85 8.78
CA LEU A 307 -10.94 24.81 9.39
C LEU A 307 -10.90 24.80 10.93
N THR A 308 -9.76 25.16 11.52
CA THR A 308 -9.49 25.10 12.98
C THR A 308 -10.39 25.95 13.87
N LYS A 309 -11.13 26.90 13.30
CA LYS A 309 -12.12 27.71 14.04
C LYS A 309 -13.38 26.92 14.43
N GLN A 310 -13.49 25.66 13.98
CA GLN A 310 -14.59 24.76 14.29
C GLN A 310 -14.13 23.64 15.25
N GLU A 311 -14.70 23.59 16.45
CA GLU A 311 -14.30 22.65 17.52
C GLU A 311 -14.42 21.17 17.10
N ASN A 312 -15.36 20.87 16.20
CA ASN A 312 -15.55 19.53 15.63
C ASN A 312 -14.37 19.05 14.77
N ILE A 313 -13.77 19.91 13.94
CA ILE A 313 -12.58 19.54 13.16
C ILE A 313 -11.39 19.26 14.09
N ILE A 314 -11.22 20.06 15.15
CA ILE A 314 -10.18 19.85 16.17
C ILE A 314 -10.33 18.44 16.79
N ALA A 315 -11.55 18.07 17.17
CA ALA A 315 -11.85 16.76 17.74
C ALA A 315 -11.67 15.61 16.72
N SER A 316 -12.06 15.82 15.46
CA SER A 316 -11.91 14.83 14.38
C SER A 316 -10.44 14.52 14.08
N LEU A 317 -9.58 15.54 14.03
CA LEU A 317 -8.13 15.35 13.87
C LEU A 317 -7.53 14.63 15.10
N LYS A 318 -7.89 15.04 16.31
CA LYS A 318 -7.46 14.39 17.56
C LYS A 318 -7.92 12.94 17.71
N GLN A 319 -9.00 12.53 17.03
CA GLN A 319 -9.55 11.18 17.14
C GLN A 319 -8.57 10.07 16.74
N ARG A 320 -7.63 10.33 15.83
CA ARG A 320 -6.70 9.32 15.30
C ARG A 320 -5.67 8.84 16.33
N LEU A 321 -5.03 9.77 17.04
CA LEU A 321 -3.86 9.47 17.90
C LEU A 321 -4.09 8.33 18.93
N PRO A 322 -5.22 8.25 19.66
CA PRO A 322 -5.48 7.14 20.60
C PRO A 322 -5.47 5.74 19.98
N PHE A 323 -5.65 5.62 18.67
CA PHE A 323 -5.68 4.36 17.92
C PHE A 323 -4.42 4.12 17.07
N THR A 324 -3.49 5.09 16.98
CA THR A 324 -2.32 4.96 16.08
C THR A 324 -1.47 3.73 16.41
N ARG A 325 -1.27 3.38 17.69
CA ARG A 325 -0.53 2.15 18.05
C ARG A 325 -1.30 0.86 17.71
N TYR A 326 -2.64 0.89 17.67
CA TYR A 326 -3.44 -0.22 17.16
C TYR A 326 -3.29 -0.36 15.63
N LEU A 327 -3.51 0.72 14.87
CA LEU A 327 -3.27 0.78 13.41
C LEU A 327 -1.87 0.24 13.05
N TYR A 328 -0.83 0.70 13.75
CA TYR A 328 0.55 0.27 13.54
C TYR A 328 0.79 -1.21 13.88
N SER A 329 0.15 -1.72 14.93
CA SER A 329 0.26 -3.13 15.32
C SER A 329 -0.51 -4.06 14.37
N GLN A 330 -1.59 -3.57 13.76
CA GLN A 330 -2.34 -4.29 12.72
C GLN A 330 -1.60 -4.26 11.38
N MET A 331 -0.88 -3.17 11.05
CA MET A 331 0.05 -3.18 9.91
C MET A 331 1.18 -4.20 10.13
N PHE A 332 1.72 -4.30 11.35
CA PHE A 332 2.71 -5.35 11.67
C PHE A 332 2.14 -6.75 11.50
N GLN A 333 0.89 -6.96 11.93
CA GLN A 333 0.19 -8.23 11.70
C GLN A 333 0.09 -8.54 10.20
N ALA A 334 -0.31 -7.57 9.35
CA ALA A 334 -0.36 -7.74 7.89
C ALA A 334 1.04 -7.98 7.27
N ASN A 335 2.07 -7.25 7.71
CA ASN A 335 3.47 -7.47 7.32
C ASN A 335 3.97 -8.89 7.65
N TYR A 336 3.48 -9.49 8.74
CA TYR A 336 3.88 -10.84 9.11
C TYR A 336 3.02 -11.94 8.44
N THR A 337 1.68 -11.80 8.37
CA THR A 337 0.80 -12.87 7.86
C THR A 337 0.40 -12.74 6.39
N GLY A 338 0.49 -11.55 5.80
CA GLY A 338 -0.40 -11.14 4.73
C GLY A 338 -1.78 -10.73 5.29
N GLY A 339 -2.71 -10.42 4.40
CA GLY A 339 -4.02 -9.84 4.75
C GLY A 339 -4.04 -8.31 4.57
N SER A 340 -5.05 -7.66 5.15
CA SER A 340 -5.30 -6.22 4.97
C SER A 340 -5.42 -5.47 6.30
N LEU A 341 -5.02 -4.20 6.36
CA LEU A 341 -5.24 -3.30 7.50
C LEU A 341 -6.66 -2.73 7.54
N VAL A 342 -7.24 -2.42 6.37
CA VAL A 342 -8.61 -1.91 6.22
C VAL A 342 -9.36 -2.82 5.26
N TYR A 343 -10.55 -3.29 5.64
CA TYR A 343 -11.31 -4.26 4.86
C TYR A 343 -12.82 -4.26 5.16
N PRO A 344 -13.68 -4.80 4.26
CA PRO A 344 -15.12 -4.95 4.51
C PRO A 344 -15.44 -5.87 5.69
N LEU A 345 -16.52 -5.60 6.42
CA LEU A 345 -16.97 -6.45 7.54
C LEU A 345 -17.21 -7.92 7.12
N LEU A 346 -17.61 -8.16 5.87
CA LEU A 346 -17.80 -9.49 5.28
C LEU A 346 -16.54 -10.37 5.35
N PHE A 347 -15.36 -9.80 5.58
CA PHE A 347 -14.13 -10.58 5.73
C PHE A 347 -14.03 -11.31 7.07
N ASP A 348 -14.70 -10.82 8.12
CA ASP A 348 -14.78 -11.45 9.45
C ASP A 348 -16.16 -12.07 9.74
N TYR A 349 -17.20 -11.64 9.01
CA TYR A 349 -18.56 -12.19 9.08
C TYR A 349 -19.02 -12.68 7.68
N PRO A 350 -18.31 -13.62 7.03
CA PRO A 350 -18.58 -14.09 5.66
C PRO A 350 -19.91 -14.86 5.50
N GLU A 351 -20.57 -15.20 6.60
CA GLU A 351 -21.89 -15.83 6.67
C GLU A 351 -23.07 -14.85 6.72
N ASP A 352 -22.82 -13.54 6.83
CA ASP A 352 -23.86 -12.51 6.90
C ASP A 352 -24.06 -11.83 5.53
N ASP A 353 -24.83 -12.48 4.65
CA ASP A 353 -25.09 -12.02 3.27
C ASP A 353 -25.69 -10.59 3.19
N ASN A 354 -26.27 -10.07 4.29
CA ASN A 354 -26.77 -8.67 4.32
C ASN A 354 -25.63 -7.63 4.21
N LEU A 355 -24.40 -7.99 4.59
CA LEU A 355 -23.24 -7.10 4.52
C LEU A 355 -22.86 -6.72 3.08
N VAL A 356 -23.32 -7.49 2.10
CA VAL A 356 -22.94 -7.35 0.68
C VAL A 356 -23.30 -5.96 0.14
N GLY A 357 -24.54 -5.52 0.35
CA GLY A 357 -24.98 -4.17 -0.01
C GLY A 357 -24.43 -3.05 0.90
N LYS A 358 -23.56 -3.38 1.86
CA LYS A 358 -23.13 -2.49 2.96
C LYS A 358 -21.61 -2.34 3.11
N ILE A 359 -20.82 -3.08 2.33
CA ILE A 359 -19.35 -3.14 2.44
C ILE A 359 -18.60 -1.80 2.37
N GLU A 360 -19.24 -0.75 1.84
CA GLU A 360 -18.67 0.59 1.65
C GLU A 360 -19.32 1.63 2.57
N GLU A 361 -20.42 1.29 3.23
CA GLU A 361 -21.07 2.13 4.25
C GLU A 361 -20.35 2.04 5.61
N THR A 362 -19.62 0.95 5.86
CA THR A 362 -18.91 0.70 7.11
C THR A 362 -17.75 -0.29 6.89
N PHE A 363 -16.65 -0.11 7.63
CA PHE A 363 -15.42 -0.87 7.40
C PHE A 363 -14.75 -1.34 8.70
N MET A 364 -14.00 -2.44 8.61
CA MET A 364 -13.10 -2.90 9.66
C MET A 364 -11.72 -2.26 9.51
N VAL A 365 -11.14 -1.89 10.64
CA VAL A 365 -9.74 -1.51 10.80
C VAL A 365 -9.13 -2.55 11.71
N GLY A 366 -8.24 -3.37 11.14
CA GLY A 366 -7.76 -4.59 11.78
C GLY A 366 -8.89 -5.51 12.26
N ASP A 367 -8.51 -6.47 13.09
CA ASP A 367 -9.39 -7.54 13.57
C ASP A 367 -10.42 -7.13 14.65
N ALA A 368 -10.57 -5.84 14.99
CA ALA A 368 -11.35 -5.43 16.16
C ALA A 368 -12.18 -4.15 16.03
N LEU A 369 -11.85 -3.19 15.15
CA LEU A 369 -12.54 -1.89 15.11
C LEU A 369 -13.41 -1.71 13.87
N LYS A 370 -14.73 -1.66 14.07
CA LYS A 370 -15.71 -1.21 13.07
C LYS A 370 -15.81 0.31 13.07
N ILE A 371 -15.63 0.92 11.90
CA ILE A 371 -15.81 2.35 11.66
C ILE A 371 -17.14 2.56 10.93
N SER A 372 -17.94 3.49 11.44
CA SER A 372 -19.30 3.77 10.94
C SER A 372 -19.38 5.24 10.49
N PRO A 373 -18.84 5.59 9.31
CA PRO A 373 -18.83 6.96 8.77
C PRO A 373 -20.23 7.43 8.37
N ALA A 374 -20.42 8.76 8.36
CA ALA A 374 -21.66 9.38 7.90
C ALA A 374 -21.51 9.82 6.42
N LEU A 375 -22.10 9.05 5.51
CA LEU A 375 -21.87 9.15 4.06
C LEU A 375 -23.05 9.76 3.28
N ALA A 376 -23.74 10.74 3.87
CA ALA A 376 -24.85 11.48 3.27
C ALA A 376 -25.08 12.85 3.96
N GLU A 377 -25.73 13.81 3.28
CA GLU A 377 -26.02 15.15 3.82
C GLU A 377 -27.03 15.10 4.97
N MET A 378 -26.62 15.46 6.19
CA MET A 378 -27.42 15.23 7.39
C MET A 378 -27.25 16.31 8.47
N LYS A 379 -28.29 17.14 8.62
CA LYS A 379 -28.39 18.12 9.71
C LYS A 379 -28.10 17.48 11.09
N TYR A 380 -27.14 18.07 11.81
CA TYR A 380 -26.66 17.63 13.12
C TYR A 380 -27.78 17.27 14.11
N GLY A 381 -27.55 16.22 14.91
CA GLY A 381 -28.52 15.71 15.90
C GLY A 381 -29.61 14.81 15.31
N LYS A 382 -29.55 14.49 14.01
CA LYS A 382 -30.25 13.35 13.40
C LYS A 382 -29.56 12.03 13.73
N THR A 383 -30.19 10.92 13.36
CA THR A 383 -29.55 9.62 13.23
C THR A 383 -29.22 9.29 11.77
N PHE A 384 -28.33 8.32 11.58
CA PHE A 384 -28.01 7.67 10.31
C PHE A 384 -27.97 6.16 10.55
N GLU A 385 -28.36 5.35 9.55
CA GLU A 385 -28.26 3.90 9.67
C GLU A 385 -26.82 3.44 9.40
N SER A 386 -26.37 2.44 10.15
CA SER A 386 -25.17 1.67 9.83
C SER A 386 -25.41 0.22 10.20
N TYR A 387 -25.04 -0.70 9.32
CA TYR A 387 -25.21 -2.14 9.53
C TYR A 387 -24.30 -2.64 10.66
N PHE A 388 -24.78 -3.53 11.52
CA PHE A 388 -23.99 -4.28 12.50
C PHE A 388 -24.30 -5.78 12.42
N PRO A 389 -23.26 -6.64 12.24
CA PRO A 389 -23.39 -8.09 12.41
C PRO A 389 -23.78 -8.49 13.83
N ALA A 390 -24.33 -9.70 13.98
CA ALA A 390 -24.72 -10.28 15.27
C ALA A 390 -23.60 -10.18 16.33
N GLY A 391 -23.95 -9.71 17.54
CA GLY A 391 -23.02 -9.60 18.67
C GLY A 391 -23.10 -8.27 19.44
N THR A 392 -22.10 -8.04 20.29
CA THR A 392 -21.96 -6.83 21.11
C THR A 392 -20.80 -5.97 20.62
N TRP A 393 -21.08 -4.69 20.36
CA TRP A 393 -20.19 -3.72 19.74
C TRP A 393 -20.03 -2.50 20.66
N ARG A 394 -18.82 -2.24 21.15
CA ARG A 394 -18.55 -1.31 22.26
C ARG A 394 -17.79 -0.07 21.81
N ASP A 395 -18.18 1.13 22.21
CA ASP A 395 -17.39 2.33 21.92
C ASP A 395 -16.07 2.31 22.74
N PRO A 396 -14.90 2.24 22.08
CA PRO A 396 -13.62 2.12 22.77
C PRO A 396 -13.22 3.40 23.52
N ARG A 397 -13.92 4.52 23.36
CA ARG A 397 -13.71 5.77 24.11
C ARG A 397 -14.80 6.03 25.15
N ASN A 398 -16.06 5.74 24.84
CA ASN A 398 -17.22 6.00 25.71
C ASN A 398 -17.85 4.70 26.24
N ARG A 399 -17.47 4.29 27.46
CA ARG A 399 -17.91 3.03 28.10
C ARG A 399 -19.43 2.82 28.16
N SER A 400 -20.22 3.90 28.22
CA SER A 400 -21.70 3.81 28.25
C SER A 400 -22.34 3.59 26.87
N ASN A 401 -21.60 3.77 25.78
CA ASN A 401 -22.10 3.65 24.41
C ASN A 401 -21.80 2.25 23.84
N HIS A 402 -22.85 1.55 23.41
CA HIS A 402 -22.73 0.23 22.77
C HIS A 402 -23.94 -0.06 21.88
N VAL A 403 -23.73 -0.98 20.94
CA VAL A 403 -24.74 -1.59 20.08
C VAL A 403 -24.76 -3.09 20.38
N GLU A 404 -25.93 -3.65 20.62
CA GLU A 404 -26.14 -5.09 20.86
C GLU A 404 -27.25 -5.58 19.94
N VAL A 405 -26.95 -6.62 19.14
CA VAL A 405 -27.85 -7.12 18.10
C VAL A 405 -27.81 -8.65 18.07
N GLU A 406 -28.97 -9.29 18.28
CA GLU A 406 -29.11 -10.76 18.30
C GLU A 406 -28.95 -11.39 16.90
N GLU A 407 -29.42 -10.67 15.88
CA GLU A 407 -29.27 -10.96 14.46
C GLU A 407 -28.77 -9.68 13.77
N GLY A 408 -28.00 -9.82 12.69
CA GLY A 408 -27.41 -8.69 11.97
C GLY A 408 -28.46 -7.75 11.36
N LYS A 409 -28.23 -6.43 11.44
CA LYS A 409 -29.17 -5.41 10.95
C LYS A 409 -28.57 -4.01 10.86
N ASP A 410 -29.22 -3.14 10.10
CA ASP A 410 -29.06 -1.68 10.22
C ASP A 410 -29.49 -1.17 11.61
N VAL A 411 -28.67 -0.27 12.18
CA VAL A 411 -28.89 0.38 13.48
C VAL A 411 -28.76 1.89 13.33
N SER A 412 -29.76 2.62 13.84
CA SER A 412 -29.86 4.08 13.76
C SER A 412 -28.89 4.75 14.76
N LEU A 413 -27.68 5.03 14.32
CA LEU A 413 -26.62 5.69 15.09
C LEU A 413 -26.87 7.19 15.17
N THR A 414 -26.57 7.81 16.32
CA THR A 414 -26.64 9.28 16.45
C THR A 414 -25.49 9.93 15.68
N LEU A 415 -25.81 10.93 14.85
CA LEU A 415 -24.83 11.68 14.08
C LEU A 415 -24.05 12.62 15.00
N LEU A 416 -22.85 12.20 15.38
CA LEU A 416 -21.92 13.01 16.14
C LEU A 416 -21.48 14.21 15.30
N ASN A 417 -21.28 15.35 15.96
CA ASN A 417 -20.70 16.53 15.31
C ASN A 417 -19.17 16.40 15.21
N ASP A 418 -18.54 15.84 16.23
CA ASP A 418 -17.12 16.03 16.53
C ASP A 418 -16.19 14.91 16.02
N THR A 419 -16.69 13.68 15.88
CA THR A 419 -15.89 12.47 15.65
C THR A 419 -16.69 11.41 14.90
N THR A 420 -16.04 10.50 14.16
CA THR A 420 -16.75 9.33 13.58
C THR A 420 -17.14 8.33 14.67
N GLN A 421 -18.18 7.53 14.42
CA GLN A 421 -18.61 6.43 15.29
C GLN A 421 -17.65 5.24 15.12
N VAL A 422 -17.08 4.77 16.23
CA VAL A 422 -16.11 3.66 16.29
C VAL A 422 -16.63 2.64 17.27
N HIS A 423 -16.67 1.38 16.86
CA HIS A 423 -17.15 0.29 17.71
C HIS A 423 -16.17 -0.89 17.69
N MET A 424 -15.81 -1.37 18.86
CA MET A 424 -14.94 -2.51 19.09
C MET A 424 -15.78 -3.78 19.21
N ALA A 425 -15.42 -4.83 18.46
CA ALA A 425 -16.06 -6.13 18.53
C ALA A 425 -15.85 -6.83 19.90
N SER A 426 -16.76 -7.73 20.26
CA SER A 426 -16.56 -8.68 21.36
C SER A 426 -15.49 -9.74 21.05
N GLY A 427 -14.83 -10.27 22.07
CA GLY A 427 -13.74 -11.25 21.93
C GLY A 427 -12.36 -10.63 21.67
N LYS A 428 -12.22 -9.31 21.87
CA LYS A 428 -11.06 -8.53 21.42
C LYS A 428 -10.39 -7.71 22.51
N ILE A 429 -9.11 -7.41 22.30
CA ILE A 429 -8.30 -6.50 23.11
C ILE A 429 -7.61 -5.50 22.19
N ILE A 430 -7.74 -4.21 22.47
CA ILE A 430 -6.99 -3.15 21.76
C ILE A 430 -6.01 -2.43 22.70
N PRO A 431 -4.78 -2.12 22.24
CA PRO A 431 -3.97 -1.07 22.83
C PRO A 431 -4.61 0.30 22.55
N MET A 432 -4.57 1.20 23.53
CA MET A 432 -5.02 2.59 23.40
C MET A 432 -4.10 3.53 24.16
N GLN A 433 -4.01 4.77 23.70
CA GLN A 433 -3.22 5.82 24.35
C GLN A 433 -4.11 7.03 24.63
N TRP A 434 -4.32 7.35 25.90
CA TRP A 434 -5.18 8.48 26.30
C TRP A 434 -4.37 9.77 26.24
N ILE A 435 -4.62 10.55 25.19
CA ILE A 435 -3.93 11.81 24.93
C ILE A 435 -4.50 12.95 25.79
N ASP A 436 -3.66 13.95 26.03
CA ASP A 436 -4.06 15.31 26.39
C ASP A 436 -3.55 16.30 25.34
N ASP A 437 -3.82 17.59 25.55
CA ASP A 437 -3.40 18.68 24.66
C ASP A 437 -1.86 18.89 24.57
N THR A 438 -1.05 18.08 25.26
CA THR A 438 0.42 18.09 25.14
C THR A 438 0.96 17.07 24.12
N VAL A 439 0.08 16.27 23.50
CA VAL A 439 0.43 15.17 22.58
C VAL A 439 -0.01 15.54 21.17
N THR A 440 0.93 15.90 20.30
CA THR A 440 0.64 16.38 18.93
C THR A 440 1.38 15.60 17.83
N THR A 441 2.27 14.67 18.18
CA THR A 441 2.98 13.79 17.23
C THR A 441 2.86 12.33 17.65
N THR A 442 3.07 11.40 16.72
CA THR A 442 3.30 9.98 17.03
C THR A 442 4.51 9.77 17.95
N LYS A 443 5.54 10.62 17.88
CA LYS A 443 6.68 10.56 18.80
C LYS A 443 6.32 11.04 20.21
N ASP A 444 5.33 11.91 20.36
CA ASP A 444 4.76 12.25 21.67
C ASP A 444 3.99 11.09 22.29
N LEU A 445 3.29 10.27 21.49
CA LEU A 445 2.71 9.02 21.97
C LEU A 445 3.80 8.11 22.56
N GLU A 446 4.93 7.96 21.87
CA GLU A 446 6.05 7.12 22.31
C GLU A 446 6.80 7.67 23.55
N GLU A 447 7.03 8.99 23.63
CA GLU A 447 7.80 9.64 24.71
C GLU A 447 6.94 10.04 25.94
N LYS A 448 5.63 10.28 25.79
CA LYS A 448 4.77 10.84 26.85
C LYS A 448 3.64 9.91 27.32
N VAL A 449 3.05 9.09 26.43
CA VAL A 449 1.78 8.41 26.71
C VAL A 449 1.97 6.91 26.95
N LYS A 450 1.77 6.48 28.19
CA LYS A 450 1.78 5.07 28.61
C LYS A 450 0.65 4.29 27.93
N MET A 451 0.78 2.97 27.86
CA MET A 451 -0.19 2.14 27.15
C MET A 451 -1.37 1.73 28.05
N SER A 452 -2.58 1.98 27.58
CA SER A 452 -3.80 1.37 28.09
C SER A 452 -4.20 0.16 27.25
N PHE A 453 -4.95 -0.78 27.85
CA PHE A 453 -5.66 -1.83 27.09
C PHE A 453 -7.15 -1.79 27.40
N VAL A 454 -7.99 -1.89 26.36
CA VAL A 454 -9.44 -2.08 26.49
C VAL A 454 -9.77 -3.52 26.10
N ILE A 455 -10.56 -4.20 26.93
CA ILE A 455 -10.90 -5.63 26.80
C ILE A 455 -12.42 -5.78 26.66
N SER A 456 -12.86 -6.21 25.49
CA SER A 456 -14.27 -6.49 25.17
C SER A 456 -14.46 -8.01 25.08
N MET A 457 -15.13 -8.62 26.05
CA MET A 457 -15.26 -10.09 26.13
C MET A 457 -16.37 -10.63 25.23
N ASP A 458 -16.17 -11.83 24.69
CA ASP A 458 -17.24 -12.62 24.07
C ASP A 458 -18.11 -13.36 25.12
N ASP A 459 -19.09 -14.15 24.64
CA ASP A 459 -19.96 -14.98 25.49
C ASP A 459 -19.25 -16.15 26.18
N SER A 460 -18.06 -16.54 25.71
CA SER A 460 -17.20 -17.53 26.38
C SER A 460 -16.35 -16.92 27.50
N LEU A 461 -16.45 -15.60 27.70
CA LEU A 461 -15.59 -14.80 28.58
C LEU A 461 -14.11 -14.84 28.15
N TYR A 462 -13.88 -14.88 26.84
CA TYR A 462 -12.57 -14.78 26.20
C TYR A 462 -12.40 -13.39 25.56
N ALA A 463 -11.15 -12.94 25.46
CA ALA A 463 -10.72 -11.93 24.50
C ALA A 463 -9.23 -12.08 24.19
N ASP A 464 -8.80 -11.79 22.95
CA ASP A 464 -7.37 -11.59 22.67
C ASP A 464 -7.08 -10.42 21.71
N GLY A 465 -5.81 -10.04 21.62
CA GLY A 465 -5.34 -8.92 20.81
C GLY A 465 -3.84 -8.71 20.93
N TYR A 466 -3.31 -7.69 20.24
CA TYR A 466 -1.88 -7.55 20.00
C TYR A 466 -1.39 -6.10 20.15
N VAL A 467 -0.12 -5.93 20.51
CA VAL A 467 0.59 -4.66 20.36
C VAL A 467 2.06 -4.88 19.98
N LEU A 468 2.52 -4.21 18.93
CA LEU A 468 3.94 -4.09 18.63
C LEU A 468 4.57 -3.08 19.59
N ILE A 469 5.78 -3.36 20.07
CA ILE A 469 6.66 -2.44 20.79
C ILE A 469 8.03 -2.46 20.11
N ASP A 470 8.45 -1.33 19.54
CA ASP A 470 9.66 -1.20 18.72
C ASP A 470 10.25 0.22 18.84
N ASP A 471 11.26 0.53 18.02
CA ASP A 471 11.78 1.89 17.91
C ASP A 471 10.85 2.81 17.09
N GLY A 472 9.99 2.24 16.25
CA GLY A 472 9.09 2.94 15.34
C GLY A 472 9.80 3.48 14.09
N VAL A 473 11.08 3.18 13.88
CA VAL A 473 11.92 3.83 12.86
C VAL A 473 12.84 2.86 12.11
N SER A 474 13.68 2.06 12.79
CA SER A 474 14.82 1.41 12.11
C SER A 474 14.44 0.11 11.40
N HIS A 475 15.00 -0.14 10.21
CA HIS A 475 14.82 -1.44 9.52
C HIS A 475 15.75 -2.51 10.10
N ALA A 476 16.99 -2.13 10.48
CA ALA A 476 17.96 -3.06 11.02
C ALA A 476 17.50 -3.70 12.34
N ASN A 477 16.82 -2.95 13.22
CA ASN A 477 16.22 -3.51 14.43
C ASN A 477 15.10 -4.51 14.10
N PHE A 478 14.27 -4.18 13.11
CA PHE A 478 13.20 -5.05 12.61
C PHE A 478 13.76 -6.39 12.08
N ALA A 479 14.74 -6.34 11.18
CA ALA A 479 15.38 -7.50 10.58
C ALA A 479 16.11 -8.40 11.59
N ASN A 480 16.65 -7.82 12.67
CA ASN A 480 17.32 -8.56 13.76
C ASN A 480 16.38 -9.00 14.90
N ASN A 481 15.05 -8.87 14.73
CA ASN A 481 14.05 -9.17 15.76
C ASN A 481 14.17 -8.34 17.06
N ALA A 482 14.83 -7.18 16.99
CA ALA A 482 14.92 -6.20 18.07
C ALA A 482 13.65 -5.32 18.14
N TYR A 483 12.55 -5.99 18.46
CA TYR A 483 11.23 -5.46 18.80
C TYR A 483 10.56 -6.48 19.74
N THR A 484 9.37 -6.19 20.28
CA THR A 484 8.50 -7.19 20.90
C THR A 484 7.08 -7.04 20.39
N PHE A 485 6.57 -8.05 19.68
CA PHE A 485 5.16 -8.16 19.33
C PHE A 485 4.46 -8.96 20.44
N TRP A 486 3.72 -8.26 21.28
CA TRP A 486 2.99 -8.83 22.39
C TRP A 486 1.63 -9.34 21.92
N LYS A 487 1.26 -10.53 22.41
CA LYS A 487 -0.12 -10.98 22.44
C LYS A 487 -0.64 -10.90 23.87
N ILE A 488 -1.85 -10.35 24.00
CA ILE A 488 -2.59 -10.20 25.25
C ILE A 488 -3.84 -11.08 25.15
N ARG A 489 -4.20 -11.75 26.24
CA ARG A 489 -5.46 -12.52 26.34
C ARG A 489 -6.11 -12.33 27.70
N TYR A 490 -7.42 -12.10 27.69
CA TYR A 490 -8.28 -12.36 28.84
C TYR A 490 -8.91 -13.75 28.73
N ALA A 491 -8.82 -14.55 29.78
CA ALA A 491 -9.58 -15.79 29.97
C ALA A 491 -9.63 -16.14 31.46
N GLU A 492 -10.71 -16.77 31.94
CA GLU A 492 -10.83 -17.29 33.32
C GLU A 492 -10.51 -16.27 34.46
N GLY A 493 -10.77 -14.98 34.23
CA GLY A 493 -10.44 -13.91 35.19
C GLY A 493 -8.96 -13.52 35.22
N ALA A 494 -8.16 -13.96 34.24
CA ALA A 494 -6.75 -13.61 34.11
C ALA A 494 -6.45 -12.88 32.79
N VAL A 495 -5.70 -11.77 32.87
CA VAL A 495 -5.08 -11.11 31.72
C VAL A 495 -3.65 -11.60 31.60
N ASN A 496 -3.30 -12.20 30.47
CA ASN A 496 -2.02 -12.85 30.22
C ASN A 496 -1.26 -12.07 29.15
N PHE A 497 0.05 -11.89 29.33
CA PHE A 497 0.93 -11.22 28.37
C PHE A 497 2.02 -12.20 27.94
N TRP A 498 2.21 -12.38 26.63
CA TRP A 498 3.37 -13.10 26.11
C TRP A 498 3.89 -12.47 24.82
N VAL A 499 5.10 -12.86 24.45
CA VAL A 499 5.72 -12.48 23.19
C VAL A 499 5.29 -13.46 22.13
N GLU A 500 4.56 -12.97 21.14
CA GLU A 500 4.21 -13.73 19.95
C GLU A 500 5.40 -13.73 18.98
N ARG A 501 6.11 -12.58 18.83
CA ARG A 501 7.32 -12.42 17.99
C ARG A 501 8.29 -11.38 18.57
N GLY A 502 9.57 -11.46 18.18
CA GLY A 502 10.61 -10.55 18.63
C GLY A 502 11.30 -10.98 19.92
N ASP A 503 12.17 -10.13 20.45
CA ASP A 503 12.93 -10.34 21.68
C ASP A 503 12.14 -9.90 22.92
N PHE A 504 11.89 -10.82 23.86
CA PHE A 504 11.35 -10.52 25.21
C PHE A 504 12.30 -9.65 26.05
N GLN A 505 13.58 -9.58 25.67
CA GLN A 505 14.57 -8.70 26.29
C GLN A 505 14.71 -7.33 25.61
N TYR A 506 13.93 -7.07 24.55
CA TYR A 506 13.96 -5.78 23.86
C TYR A 506 13.62 -4.63 24.81
N ASP A 507 14.33 -3.52 24.63
CA ASP A 507 14.53 -2.50 25.64
C ASP A 507 14.52 -1.13 24.97
N VAL A 508 13.31 -0.56 24.90
CA VAL A 508 13.00 0.75 24.29
C VAL A 508 13.73 1.93 24.95
N TYR A 509 14.46 1.69 26.05
CA TYR A 509 15.21 2.71 26.78
C TYR A 509 16.68 2.81 26.36
N LYS A 510 17.22 1.85 25.58
CA LYS A 510 18.64 1.81 25.20
C LYS A 510 19.12 3.07 24.48
N ASP A 511 18.27 3.65 23.63
CA ASP A 511 18.60 4.83 22.80
C ASP A 511 18.35 6.18 23.49
N GLY A 512 18.52 6.23 24.83
CA GLY A 512 18.48 7.48 25.61
C GLY A 512 17.33 7.62 26.61
N GLY A 513 16.54 6.56 26.84
CA GLY A 513 15.71 6.43 28.04
C GLY A 513 14.47 7.32 28.15
N LYS A 514 13.93 7.83 27.03
CA LYS A 514 12.74 8.69 27.02
C LYS A 514 11.40 7.98 26.82
N LYS A 515 11.35 6.87 26.08
CA LYS A 515 10.08 6.21 25.73
C LYS A 515 9.33 5.73 26.98
N VAL A 516 8.01 5.68 26.92
CA VAL A 516 7.13 5.08 27.96
C VAL A 516 6.14 4.07 27.40
N ILE A 517 6.24 3.75 26.11
CA ILE A 517 5.28 2.95 25.33
C ILE A 517 5.07 1.50 25.85
N ASP A 518 6.05 0.93 26.56
CA ASP A 518 5.98 -0.42 27.16
C ASP A 518 5.51 -0.42 28.63
N GLN A 519 5.24 0.75 29.20
CA GLN A 519 4.68 0.91 30.54
C GLN A 519 3.15 0.84 30.49
N LEU A 520 2.57 0.09 31.43
CA LEU A 520 1.13 -0.01 31.59
C LEU A 520 0.57 1.21 32.32
N GLU A 521 -0.41 1.87 31.71
CA GLU A 521 -1.24 2.89 32.36
C GLU A 521 -2.39 2.25 33.12
N LYS A 522 -3.23 1.49 32.41
CA LYS A 522 -4.43 0.81 32.94
C LYS A 522 -4.91 -0.29 32.00
N ILE A 523 -5.74 -1.18 32.51
CA ILE A 523 -6.54 -2.14 31.72
C ILE A 523 -8.00 -1.94 32.08
N GLU A 524 -8.88 -1.81 31.08
CA GLU A 524 -10.31 -1.64 31.26
C GLU A 524 -11.05 -2.86 30.69
N ILE A 525 -11.69 -3.64 31.57
CA ILE A 525 -12.49 -4.80 31.21
C ILE A 525 -13.97 -4.38 31.20
N LEU A 526 -14.57 -4.45 30.02
CA LEU A 526 -15.98 -4.13 29.78
C LEU A 526 -16.88 -5.33 30.17
N ASP A 527 -18.13 -5.08 30.55
CA ASP A 527 -19.06 -6.12 31.03
C ASP A 527 -18.49 -6.94 32.20
N ALA A 528 -17.80 -6.26 33.12
CA ALA A 528 -17.10 -6.88 34.22
C ALA A 528 -18.01 -7.81 35.05
N LYS A 529 -19.27 -7.41 35.25
CA LYS A 529 -20.30 -8.19 35.94
C LYS A 529 -20.78 -9.42 35.16
N LYS A 530 -20.71 -9.44 33.82
CA LYS A 530 -20.98 -10.65 32.99
C LYS A 530 -19.99 -11.76 33.34
N ALA A 531 -18.72 -11.40 33.55
CA ALA A 531 -17.68 -12.28 34.08
C ALA A 531 -17.70 -12.44 35.62
N GLY A 532 -18.63 -11.79 36.34
CA GLY A 532 -18.72 -11.82 37.80
C GLY A 532 -17.56 -11.11 38.53
N LEU A 533 -16.91 -10.17 37.85
CA LEU A 533 -15.79 -9.38 38.36
C LEU A 533 -16.23 -8.26 39.31
N ASP A 534 -17.53 -7.93 39.35
CA ASP A 534 -18.18 -7.10 40.38
C ASP A 534 -18.02 -7.68 41.80
N LEU A 535 -17.66 -8.96 41.90
CA LEU A 535 -17.41 -9.69 43.14
C LEU A 535 -15.92 -9.98 43.41
N VAL A 536 -14.99 -9.40 42.64
CA VAL A 536 -13.53 -9.49 42.88
C VAL A 536 -13.20 -8.81 44.21
N ASP A 537 -12.39 -9.48 45.03
CA ASP A 537 -11.90 -8.95 46.31
C ASP A 537 -10.37 -8.94 46.42
N ASN A 538 -9.66 -9.58 45.49
CA ASN A 538 -8.20 -9.55 45.40
C ASN A 538 -7.75 -9.45 43.92
N ALA A 539 -6.67 -8.71 43.66
CA ALA A 539 -6.02 -8.69 42.35
C ALA A 539 -4.49 -8.62 42.53
N CYS A 540 -3.77 -9.35 41.68
CA CYS A 540 -2.31 -9.36 41.68
C CYS A 540 -1.75 -9.73 40.30
N TYR A 541 -0.49 -9.40 40.06
CA TYR A 541 0.27 -9.87 38.90
C TYR A 541 1.46 -10.73 39.30
N MET A 542 1.81 -11.71 38.48
CA MET A 542 3.01 -12.53 38.68
C MET A 542 4.25 -11.80 38.18
N GLY A 543 5.01 -11.19 39.11
CA GLY A 543 6.24 -10.46 38.79
C GLY A 543 7.42 -11.38 38.43
N ARG A 544 8.44 -10.84 37.74
CA ARG A 544 9.62 -11.60 37.25
C ARG A 544 10.36 -12.46 38.30
N GLN A 545 10.18 -12.17 39.59
CA GLN A 545 10.74 -12.95 40.72
C GLN A 545 9.87 -14.17 41.13
N LEU A 546 8.87 -14.52 40.31
CA LEU A 546 7.88 -15.58 40.57
C LEU A 546 7.16 -15.41 41.92
N LYS A 547 6.72 -14.17 42.17
CA LYS A 547 5.92 -13.78 43.34
C LYS A 547 4.77 -12.88 42.90
N PRO A 548 3.52 -13.14 43.32
CA PRO A 548 2.43 -12.19 43.21
C PRO A 548 2.83 -10.84 43.80
N GLN A 549 2.65 -9.77 43.01
CA GLN A 549 2.71 -8.39 43.43
C GLN A 549 1.29 -7.83 43.39
N THR A 550 0.92 -6.98 44.35
CA THR A 550 -0.39 -6.32 44.36
C THR A 550 -0.55 -5.45 43.12
N ILE A 551 -1.75 -5.45 42.54
CA ILE A 551 -2.16 -4.48 41.52
C ILE A 551 -3.41 -3.75 42.01
N ASN A 552 -3.57 -2.48 41.66
CA ASN A 552 -4.78 -1.74 42.01
C ASN A 552 -5.93 -2.17 41.09
N TYR A 553 -7.15 -2.19 41.61
CA TYR A 553 -8.35 -2.44 40.83
C TYR A 553 -9.54 -1.62 41.37
N SER A 554 -10.47 -1.26 40.50
CA SER A 554 -11.72 -0.59 40.83
C SER A 554 -12.80 -1.00 39.85
N TYR A 555 -13.98 -1.36 40.35
CA TYR A 555 -15.17 -1.64 39.54
C TYR A 555 -16.15 -0.46 39.61
N ASP A 556 -16.54 0.06 38.46
CA ASP A 556 -17.63 1.02 38.34
C ASP A 556 -18.94 0.31 37.96
N LYS A 557 -19.89 0.39 38.90
CA LYS A 557 -21.25 -0.16 38.79
C LYS A 557 -22.15 0.56 37.79
N ASP A 558 -21.83 1.80 37.40
CA ASP A 558 -22.68 2.64 36.56
C ASP A 558 -22.27 2.57 35.07
N THR A 559 -21.05 2.09 34.79
CA THR A 559 -20.56 1.76 33.44
C THR A 559 -20.31 0.26 33.19
N ASP A 560 -20.36 -0.58 34.23
CA ASP A 560 -20.02 -2.03 34.20
C ASP A 560 -18.59 -2.31 33.70
N VAL A 561 -17.64 -1.53 34.24
CA VAL A 561 -16.21 -1.62 33.89
C VAL A 561 -15.39 -1.95 35.12
N LEU A 562 -14.47 -2.92 35.01
CA LEU A 562 -13.38 -3.09 35.97
C LEU A 562 -12.10 -2.51 35.37
N THR A 563 -11.56 -1.49 36.04
CA THR A 563 -10.27 -0.88 35.73
C THR A 563 -9.19 -1.47 36.63
N ILE A 564 -8.09 -1.90 36.04
CA ILE A 564 -6.85 -2.33 36.70
C ILE A 564 -5.81 -1.22 36.50
N THR A 565 -5.08 -0.82 37.55
CA THR A 565 -3.99 0.17 37.46
C THR A 565 -2.75 -0.33 38.21
N PRO A 566 -1.52 0.03 37.78
CA PRO A 566 -0.32 -0.39 38.48
C PRO A 566 -0.21 0.26 39.87
N VAL A 567 0.52 -0.39 40.77
CA VAL A 567 0.92 0.19 42.08
C VAL A 567 2.19 1.02 41.95
N GLU A 568 3.09 0.63 41.05
CA GLU A 568 4.33 1.34 40.74
C GLU A 568 4.21 2.03 39.37
N ASP A 569 4.57 3.31 39.30
CA ASP A 569 4.37 4.14 38.11
C ASP A 569 4.98 3.57 36.80
N LYS A 570 6.02 2.73 36.90
CA LYS A 570 6.80 2.23 35.76
C LYS A 570 6.68 0.73 35.51
N LEU A 571 5.53 0.14 35.81
CA LEU A 571 5.28 -1.28 35.54
C LEU A 571 5.25 -1.55 34.02
N THR A 572 6.21 -2.32 33.50
CA THR A 572 6.25 -2.68 32.06
C THR A 572 5.54 -3.99 31.78
N PHE A 573 5.14 -4.25 30.52
CA PHE A 573 4.56 -5.55 30.15
C PHE A 573 5.54 -6.71 30.45
N ARG A 574 6.85 -6.45 30.33
CA ARG A 574 7.94 -7.38 30.64
C ARG A 574 8.03 -7.77 32.12
N ASP A 575 7.38 -7.00 33.01
CA ASP A 575 7.28 -7.30 34.44
C ASP A 575 6.05 -8.15 34.79
N ILE A 576 5.07 -8.24 33.89
CA ILE A 576 3.78 -8.90 34.06
C ILE A 576 3.79 -10.25 33.32
N GLY A 577 3.88 -11.36 34.04
CA GLY A 577 3.61 -12.68 33.42
C GLY A 577 2.12 -12.87 33.14
N PHE A 578 1.30 -12.65 34.17
CA PHE A 578 -0.15 -12.55 34.08
C PHE A 578 -0.67 -11.71 35.25
N ILE A 579 -1.85 -11.11 35.09
CA ILE A 579 -2.66 -10.50 36.13
C ILE A 579 -3.82 -11.44 36.40
N LYS A 580 -4.08 -11.81 37.64
CA LYS A 580 -5.27 -12.59 38.03
C LYS A 580 -6.17 -11.74 38.93
N LEU A 581 -7.44 -11.67 38.54
CA LEU A 581 -8.53 -11.16 39.35
C LEU A 581 -9.13 -12.33 40.11
N VAL A 582 -9.42 -12.14 41.40
CA VAL A 582 -9.80 -13.21 42.32
C VAL A 582 -11.06 -12.85 43.10
N ASN A 583 -12.00 -13.79 43.17
CA ASN A 583 -13.11 -13.77 44.11
C ASN A 583 -12.88 -14.84 45.18
N SER A 584 -12.40 -14.46 46.36
CA SER A 584 -12.02 -15.38 47.44
C SER A 584 -13.15 -16.25 48.00
N LYS A 585 -14.41 -15.99 47.60
CA LYS A 585 -15.60 -16.78 47.93
C LYS A 585 -15.91 -17.88 46.91
N LYS A 586 -15.28 -17.83 45.73
CA LYS A 586 -15.42 -18.81 44.63
C LYS A 586 -14.14 -19.62 44.42
N GLU A 587 -12.96 -19.00 44.53
CA GLU A 587 -11.66 -19.61 44.24
C GLU A 587 -10.62 -19.29 45.32
N PRO A 588 -9.55 -20.11 45.49
CA PRO A 588 -8.48 -19.82 46.43
C PRO A 588 -7.76 -18.51 46.10
N ASN A 589 -7.34 -17.75 47.13
CA ASN A 589 -6.60 -16.51 46.91
C ASN A 589 -5.16 -16.77 46.46
N VAL A 590 -4.94 -16.93 45.15
CA VAL A 590 -3.61 -17.16 44.55
C VAL A 590 -2.64 -15.98 44.70
N CYS A 591 -3.12 -14.82 45.13
CA CYS A 591 -2.26 -13.70 45.53
C CYS A 591 -1.57 -13.94 46.89
N ASP A 592 -2.12 -14.82 47.74
CA ASP A 592 -1.48 -15.28 48.97
C ASP A 592 -0.71 -16.59 48.76
N THR A 593 0.60 -16.45 48.51
CA THR A 593 1.51 -17.60 48.33
C THR A 593 1.72 -18.47 49.57
N SER A 594 1.22 -18.10 50.75
CA SER A 594 1.40 -18.91 51.97
C SER A 594 0.69 -20.28 51.92
N GLY A 595 -0.29 -20.44 51.01
CA GLY A 595 -1.03 -21.69 50.78
C GLY A 595 -0.28 -22.80 50.00
N PHE A 596 0.96 -22.57 49.55
CA PHE A 596 1.72 -23.54 48.74
C PHE A 596 3.13 -23.79 49.27
N THR A 597 3.51 -25.07 49.47
CA THR A 597 4.83 -25.48 49.97
C THR A 597 5.60 -26.23 48.89
N TYR A 598 6.48 -25.51 48.21
CA TYR A 598 7.39 -26.11 47.23
C TYR A 598 8.37 -27.06 47.93
N ASN A 599 8.22 -28.37 47.65
CA ASN A 599 9.06 -29.44 48.20
C ASN A 599 9.80 -30.19 47.07
N GLY A 600 10.10 -29.48 45.99
CA GLY A 600 10.81 -29.99 44.81
C GLY A 600 12.32 -29.82 44.88
N GLN A 601 13.04 -30.58 44.05
CA GLN A 601 14.45 -30.31 43.80
C GLN A 601 14.58 -29.14 42.82
N LYS A 602 15.45 -28.17 43.14
CA LYS A 602 15.76 -27.03 42.26
C LYS A 602 16.33 -27.57 40.93
N MET A 603 15.77 -27.18 39.79
CA MET A 603 16.27 -27.60 38.48
C MET A 603 17.75 -27.22 38.34
N THR A 604 18.58 -28.20 37.99
CA THR A 604 20.01 -28.05 37.71
C THR A 604 20.22 -28.22 36.21
N LYS A 605 21.07 -27.40 35.57
CA LYS A 605 21.23 -27.43 34.10
C LYS A 605 21.57 -28.84 33.63
N GLY A 606 20.64 -29.47 32.89
CA GLY A 606 20.87 -30.73 32.21
C GLY A 606 21.87 -30.53 31.07
N THR A 607 22.67 -31.56 30.79
CA THR A 607 23.72 -31.50 29.75
C THR A 607 23.34 -32.24 28.46
N ASN A 608 22.05 -32.59 28.31
CA ASN A 608 21.41 -33.25 27.16
C ASN A 608 19.88 -33.05 27.29
N ASP A 609 19.13 -33.47 26.26
CA ASP A 609 17.66 -33.42 26.07
C ASP A 609 16.82 -34.25 27.08
N THR A 610 17.34 -34.47 28.29
CA THR A 610 16.67 -35.24 29.33
C THR A 610 15.64 -34.39 30.06
N TYR A 611 14.35 -34.70 29.88
CA TYR A 611 13.24 -34.18 30.68
C TYR A 611 13.56 -34.16 32.18
N GLN A 612 13.33 -33.02 32.84
CA GLN A 612 13.37 -32.89 34.29
C GLN A 612 11.95 -32.95 34.85
N TYR A 613 11.73 -33.80 35.86
CA TYR A 613 10.41 -34.07 36.43
C TYR A 613 10.36 -33.68 37.90
N PHE A 614 9.35 -32.92 38.31
CA PHE A 614 9.13 -32.59 39.72
C PHE A 614 7.65 -32.63 40.12
N LYS A 615 7.40 -32.95 41.39
CA LYS A 615 6.08 -33.06 42.00
C LYS A 615 5.79 -31.79 42.81
N LEU A 616 4.70 -31.10 42.50
CA LEU A 616 4.15 -30.03 43.32
C LEU A 616 2.99 -30.59 44.15
N THR A 617 2.93 -30.24 45.43
CA THR A 617 1.85 -30.65 46.34
C THR A 617 1.31 -29.38 47.01
N PRO A 618 -0.03 -29.18 47.09
CA PRO A 618 -0.61 -28.07 47.84
C PRO A 618 -0.18 -28.08 49.32
N ALA A 619 -0.09 -26.91 49.99
CA ALA A 619 0.16 -26.89 51.45
C ALA A 619 -1.12 -27.03 52.27
N LEU A 620 -2.24 -26.57 51.72
CA LEU A 620 -3.56 -26.73 52.31
C LEU A 620 -4.08 -28.15 52.02
N ASP A 621 -4.69 -28.79 53.03
CA ASP A 621 -5.33 -30.11 52.92
C ASP A 621 -6.72 -30.01 52.24
N ASP A 622 -6.76 -29.26 51.14
CA ASP A 622 -7.95 -29.04 50.32
C ASP A 622 -8.07 -30.16 49.28
N LYS A 623 -9.19 -30.90 49.36
CA LYS A 623 -9.45 -32.08 48.53
C LYS A 623 -9.89 -31.75 47.10
N SER A 624 -10.03 -30.47 46.77
CA SER A 624 -10.24 -30.00 45.38
C SER A 624 -8.94 -29.82 44.60
N LEU A 625 -7.78 -29.72 45.27
CA LEU A 625 -6.50 -29.46 44.62
C LEU A 625 -5.68 -30.76 44.46
N GLU A 626 -5.52 -31.21 43.21
CA GLU A 626 -4.66 -32.36 42.92
C GLU A 626 -3.15 -32.05 43.09
N THR A 627 -2.36 -33.09 43.33
CA THR A 627 -0.92 -33.04 43.10
C THR A 627 -0.66 -32.75 41.62
N LEU A 628 0.26 -31.82 41.33
CA LEU A 628 0.72 -31.57 39.97
C LEU A 628 2.08 -32.23 39.73
N TYR A 629 2.26 -32.80 38.54
CA TYR A 629 3.53 -33.21 37.99
C TYR A 629 3.93 -32.23 36.89
N VAL A 630 5.17 -31.74 36.96
CA VAL A 630 5.75 -30.84 35.97
C VAL A 630 6.87 -31.56 35.24
N SER A 631 6.91 -31.45 33.91
CA SER A 631 8.04 -31.89 33.09
C SER A 631 8.59 -30.71 32.27
N ALA A 632 9.89 -30.45 32.40
CA ALA A 632 10.60 -29.48 31.59
C ALA A 632 11.53 -30.20 30.60
N LEU A 633 11.41 -29.91 29.31
CA LEU A 633 12.28 -30.38 28.23
C LEU A 633 12.83 -29.16 27.48
N LEU A 634 14.16 -29.06 27.38
CA LEU A 634 14.81 -28.18 26.41
C LEU A 634 14.66 -28.82 25.01
N LEU A 635 14.17 -28.05 24.05
CA LEU A 635 13.90 -28.51 22.68
C LEU A 635 15.06 -28.24 21.71
N ASP A 636 15.82 -27.17 21.95
CA ASP A 636 16.97 -26.73 21.16
C ASP A 636 17.99 -25.94 22.03
N ASP A 637 19.18 -25.70 21.48
CA ASP A 637 20.23 -24.89 22.14
C ASP A 637 19.93 -23.38 22.10
N ASP A 638 19.02 -22.92 21.24
CA ASP A 638 18.64 -21.51 21.09
C ASP A 638 17.73 -21.01 22.23
N GLY A 639 17.11 -21.94 22.97
CA GLY A 639 16.47 -21.68 24.28
C GLY A 639 15.01 -22.11 24.39
N SER A 640 14.44 -22.72 23.35
CA SER A 640 13.06 -23.21 23.39
C SER A 640 12.90 -24.30 24.45
N MET A 641 11.99 -24.11 25.39
CA MET A 641 11.72 -25.06 26.48
C MET A 641 10.23 -25.36 26.59
N ASN A 642 9.88 -26.64 26.44
CA ASN A 642 8.55 -27.13 26.72
C ASN A 642 8.41 -27.42 28.23
N ILE A 643 7.44 -26.79 28.88
CA ILE A 643 7.02 -27.14 30.25
C ILE A 643 5.59 -27.69 30.21
N ASN A 644 5.43 -28.98 30.45
CA ASN A 644 4.10 -29.56 30.69
C ASN A 644 3.80 -29.54 32.18
N VAL A 645 2.60 -29.11 32.56
CA VAL A 645 2.05 -29.26 33.91
C VAL A 645 0.80 -30.13 33.79
N THR A 646 0.67 -31.15 34.62
CA THR A 646 -0.47 -32.07 34.62
C THR A 646 -0.73 -32.62 36.03
N THR A 647 -1.81 -33.36 36.23
CA THR A 647 -2.21 -33.90 37.54
C THR A 647 -1.49 -35.21 37.89
N ALA A 648 -1.75 -35.75 39.08
CA ALA A 648 -1.29 -37.09 39.46
C ALA A 648 -2.10 -38.21 38.77
N SER A 649 -3.38 -37.95 38.50
CA SER A 649 -4.27 -38.84 37.74
C SER A 649 -3.81 -38.97 36.28
N ASP A 650 -3.34 -37.88 35.67
CA ASP A 650 -2.87 -37.83 34.29
C ASP A 650 -1.34 -38.06 34.12
N TRP A 651 -0.66 -38.64 35.12
CA TRP A 651 0.80 -38.88 35.07
C TRP A 651 1.20 -40.37 35.05
N SER A 652 1.32 -40.94 33.85
CA SER A 652 1.82 -42.31 33.66
C SER A 652 3.34 -42.41 33.80
N GLY A 653 3.81 -42.51 35.06
CA GLY A 653 5.12 -43.13 35.37
C GLY A 653 6.35 -42.47 34.73
N LYS A 654 6.30 -41.14 34.50
CA LYS A 654 7.24 -40.23 33.81
C LYS A 654 6.72 -39.63 32.48
N THR A 655 5.53 -39.99 32.02
CA THR A 655 4.93 -39.42 30.79
C THR A 655 3.52 -38.89 31.08
N PRO A 656 3.15 -37.68 30.62
CA PRO A 656 1.78 -37.21 30.76
C PRO A 656 0.85 -38.07 29.88
N LEU A 657 -0.29 -38.47 30.44
CA LEU A 657 -1.35 -39.23 29.76
C LEU A 657 -2.18 -38.30 28.87
N PHE A 658 -2.51 -37.11 29.38
CA PHE A 658 -3.03 -36.03 28.56
C PHE A 658 -1.91 -35.40 27.75
N ARG A 659 -2.06 -35.45 26.42
CA ARG A 659 -1.40 -34.47 25.56
C ARG A 659 -2.10 -33.12 25.75
N THR A 660 -1.38 -32.04 25.54
CA THR A 660 -2.02 -30.74 25.32
C THR A 660 -3.05 -30.84 24.18
N PRO A 661 -4.16 -30.06 24.21
CA PRO A 661 -4.87 -29.77 22.99
C PRO A 661 -3.88 -29.19 21.98
N TYR A 662 -4.05 -29.56 20.71
CA TYR A 662 -3.12 -29.24 19.63
C TYR A 662 -2.81 -27.74 19.59
N VAL A 663 -1.53 -27.40 19.77
CA VAL A 663 -1.03 -26.04 19.56
C VAL A 663 -1.17 -25.72 18.08
N GLN A 664 -2.02 -24.75 17.72
CA GLN A 664 -1.83 -24.03 16.47
C GLN A 664 -0.45 -23.34 16.55
N ASP A 665 0.45 -23.43 15.57
CA ASP A 665 0.17 -23.74 14.17
C ASP A 665 1.28 -24.54 13.45
N GLN A 666 0.90 -25.66 12.83
CA GLN A 666 1.51 -26.20 11.60
C GLN A 666 0.41 -26.70 10.64
N SER A 667 -0.74 -26.03 10.66
CA SER A 667 -2.03 -26.48 10.11
C SER A 667 -2.72 -25.47 9.19
N ARG A 668 -2.36 -24.17 9.24
CA ARG A 668 -2.88 -23.16 8.29
C ARG A 668 -2.46 -23.43 6.85
N PHE A 669 -1.47 -24.31 6.65
CA PHE A 669 -1.18 -24.98 5.38
C PHE A 669 -0.99 -26.46 5.66
N PRO A 670 -1.53 -27.38 4.82
CA PRO A 670 -1.17 -28.78 4.90
C PRO A 670 0.33 -28.95 4.58
N ASP A 671 1.05 -29.72 5.40
CA ASP A 671 2.41 -30.19 5.08
C ASP A 671 2.42 -30.77 3.66
N GLN A 672 3.41 -30.40 2.83
CA GLN A 672 3.55 -30.89 1.45
C GLN A 672 3.60 -32.43 1.35
N LYS A 673 3.95 -33.14 2.45
CA LYS A 673 3.91 -34.61 2.54
C LYS A 673 2.56 -35.16 3.05
N SER A 674 1.72 -34.30 3.61
CA SER A 674 0.34 -34.60 4.04
C SER A 674 -0.70 -34.32 2.95
N LEU A 675 -0.37 -33.46 1.97
CA LEU A 675 -1.12 -33.26 0.73
C LEU A 675 -1.23 -34.59 -0.05
N LYS A 676 -2.33 -35.32 0.19
CA LYS A 676 -2.69 -36.53 -0.57
C LYS A 676 -3.03 -36.24 -2.03
N LYS A 677 -3.34 -34.98 -2.33
CA LYS A 677 -3.62 -34.42 -3.64
C LYS A 677 -2.96 -33.06 -3.78
N LYS A 678 -2.61 -32.69 -5.01
CA LYS A 678 -2.13 -31.37 -5.41
C LYS A 678 -3.26 -30.55 -6.04
N LEU A 679 -3.04 -29.24 -6.25
CA LEU A 679 -3.96 -28.42 -7.04
C LEU A 679 -4.20 -29.00 -8.45
N SER A 680 -3.16 -29.58 -9.07
CA SER A 680 -3.24 -30.30 -10.36
C SER A 680 -4.26 -31.43 -10.40
N ASP A 681 -4.62 -31.99 -9.25
CA ASP A 681 -5.51 -33.15 -9.14
C ASP A 681 -6.99 -32.71 -9.07
N PHE A 682 -7.21 -31.38 -9.10
CA PHE A 682 -8.48 -30.69 -9.26
C PHE A 682 -8.54 -29.89 -10.57
N VAL A 683 -7.52 -29.98 -11.44
CA VAL A 683 -7.53 -29.43 -12.80
C VAL A 683 -7.91 -30.53 -13.78
N VAL A 684 -9.05 -30.38 -14.45
CA VAL A 684 -9.44 -31.24 -15.57
C VAL A 684 -9.06 -30.54 -16.87
N PHE A 685 -8.22 -31.17 -17.68
CA PHE A 685 -7.89 -30.73 -19.03
C PHE A 685 -8.68 -31.56 -20.05
N GLU A 686 -9.34 -30.89 -21.00
CA GLU A 686 -10.06 -31.54 -22.09
C GLU A 686 -9.50 -31.08 -23.45
N ALA A 687 -9.07 -32.04 -24.26
CA ALA A 687 -8.62 -31.84 -25.65
C ALA A 687 -8.70 -33.18 -26.40
N SER A 688 -9.06 -33.16 -27.69
CA SER A 688 -9.11 -34.37 -28.53
C SER A 688 -8.59 -34.11 -29.94
N ASP A 689 -7.48 -34.78 -30.31
CA ASP A 689 -6.94 -34.82 -31.67
C ASP A 689 -7.74 -35.72 -32.62
N ASP A 690 -8.77 -36.43 -32.13
CA ASP A 690 -9.59 -37.31 -32.95
C ASP A 690 -10.45 -36.52 -33.94
N ALA A 691 -10.33 -36.90 -35.21
CA ALA A 691 -10.99 -36.26 -36.34
C ALA A 691 -12.52 -36.39 -36.33
N GLU A 692 -13.09 -37.37 -35.60
CA GLU A 692 -14.54 -37.54 -35.47
C GLU A 692 -15.14 -36.78 -34.28
N THR A 693 -14.36 -36.45 -33.23
CA THR A 693 -14.88 -35.85 -31.99
C THR A 693 -14.42 -34.42 -31.67
N LYS A 694 -13.20 -34.02 -32.05
CA LYS A 694 -12.66 -32.65 -32.00
C LYS A 694 -13.17 -31.72 -30.87
N THR A 695 -12.91 -32.07 -29.62
CA THR A 695 -13.11 -31.15 -28.50
C THR A 695 -12.04 -30.03 -28.54
N PRO A 696 -12.41 -28.74 -28.56
CA PRO A 696 -11.46 -27.64 -28.39
C PRO A 696 -10.81 -27.69 -26.99
N PHE A 697 -9.62 -27.10 -26.85
CA PHE A 697 -8.89 -27.11 -25.58
C PHE A 697 -9.62 -26.33 -24.49
N ALA A 698 -9.93 -27.01 -23.39
CA ALA A 698 -10.50 -26.41 -22.18
C ALA A 698 -9.72 -26.84 -20.93
N TYR A 699 -9.80 -26.03 -19.87
CA TYR A 699 -9.48 -26.47 -18.52
C TYR A 699 -10.54 -26.01 -17.51
N ASN A 700 -10.81 -26.85 -16.52
CA ASN A 700 -11.72 -26.59 -15.41
C ASN A 700 -11.00 -26.80 -14.07
N ILE A 701 -11.28 -25.93 -13.10
CA ILE A 701 -10.95 -26.16 -11.69
C ILE A 701 -12.20 -26.69 -11.00
N ILE A 702 -12.14 -27.86 -10.36
CA ILE A 702 -13.30 -28.54 -9.75
C ILE A 702 -13.18 -28.71 -8.24
N ASN A 703 -14.30 -28.92 -7.55
CA ASN A 703 -14.33 -29.23 -6.12
C ASN A 703 -13.83 -30.66 -5.82
N GLU A 704 -13.36 -30.94 -4.60
CA GLU A 704 -12.73 -32.24 -4.30
C GLU A 704 -13.72 -33.41 -4.45
N GLY A 705 -13.43 -34.29 -5.43
CA GLY A 705 -14.15 -35.54 -5.63
C GLY A 705 -15.50 -35.39 -6.31
N LYS A 706 -15.81 -34.19 -6.83
CA LYS A 706 -17.04 -33.88 -7.54
C LYS A 706 -16.70 -33.21 -8.87
N THR A 707 -16.73 -33.99 -9.95
CA THR A 707 -16.50 -33.52 -11.33
C THR A 707 -17.51 -32.46 -11.78
N ASP A 708 -18.67 -32.44 -11.14
CA ASP A 708 -19.84 -31.70 -11.56
C ASP A 708 -19.97 -30.34 -10.84
N GLU A 709 -19.15 -30.10 -9.80
CA GLU A 709 -19.02 -28.80 -9.11
C GLU A 709 -17.77 -28.08 -9.64
N VAL A 710 -17.96 -27.26 -10.67
CA VAL A 710 -16.90 -26.48 -11.33
C VAL A 710 -16.78 -25.12 -10.65
N LEU A 711 -15.59 -24.83 -10.14
CA LEU A 711 -15.25 -23.58 -9.44
C LEU A 711 -14.86 -22.48 -10.43
N TYR A 712 -14.14 -22.85 -11.49
CA TYR A 712 -13.69 -21.97 -12.56
C TYR A 712 -13.67 -22.77 -13.86
N ARG A 713 -14.27 -22.23 -14.92
CA ARG A 713 -14.39 -22.83 -16.26
C ARG A 713 -13.78 -21.88 -17.29
N MET A 714 -12.85 -22.38 -18.10
CA MET A 714 -12.48 -21.70 -19.36
C MET A 714 -13.57 -21.95 -20.41
N ASP A 715 -14.02 -20.93 -21.14
CA ASP A 715 -14.84 -21.13 -22.35
C ASP A 715 -13.92 -21.45 -23.56
N PRO A 716 -13.91 -22.69 -24.06
CA PRO A 716 -13.02 -23.08 -25.17
C PRO A 716 -13.52 -22.60 -26.54
N THR A 717 -14.73 -22.01 -26.61
CA THR A 717 -15.21 -21.31 -27.81
C THR A 717 -14.73 -19.86 -27.87
N GLN A 718 -14.26 -19.33 -26.73
CA GLN A 718 -13.75 -17.98 -26.55
C GLN A 718 -12.28 -17.98 -26.06
N LEU A 719 -11.47 -18.87 -26.64
CA LEU A 719 -10.02 -18.85 -26.50
C LEU A 719 -9.38 -18.45 -27.83
N TYR A 720 -8.74 -17.28 -27.86
CA TYR A 720 -7.96 -16.82 -29.02
C TYR A 720 -6.55 -16.46 -28.58
N LEU A 721 -5.57 -17.27 -29.01
CA LEU A 721 -4.15 -17.01 -28.77
C LEU A 721 -3.47 -16.54 -30.06
N THR A 722 -3.14 -15.25 -30.10
CA THR A 722 -2.34 -14.63 -31.17
C THR A 722 -1.26 -13.74 -30.56
N LYS A 723 -0.35 -13.22 -31.39
CA LYS A 723 0.78 -12.40 -30.91
C LYS A 723 0.36 -11.05 -30.28
N PHE A 724 -0.77 -10.48 -30.72
CA PHE A 724 -1.24 -9.14 -30.34
C PHE A 724 -2.66 -9.12 -29.77
N LEU A 725 -3.25 -10.30 -29.57
CA LEU A 725 -4.56 -10.49 -28.96
C LEU A 725 -4.58 -11.87 -28.31
N VAL A 726 -4.69 -11.87 -26.99
CA VAL A 726 -4.97 -13.03 -26.13
C VAL A 726 -6.33 -12.77 -25.50
N PHE A 727 -7.32 -13.54 -25.94
CA PHE A 727 -8.70 -13.50 -25.42
C PHE A 727 -8.93 -14.78 -24.61
N ASP A 728 -9.37 -14.61 -23.37
CA ASP A 728 -9.63 -15.71 -22.43
C ASP A 728 -10.86 -15.39 -21.57
N ASN A 729 -11.95 -16.14 -21.77
CA ASN A 729 -13.18 -15.98 -20.99
C ASN A 729 -13.24 -17.00 -19.83
N ALA A 730 -13.28 -16.47 -18.62
CA ALA A 730 -13.52 -17.21 -17.38
C ALA A 730 -15.02 -17.19 -17.04
N LEU A 731 -15.66 -18.35 -16.98
CA LEU A 731 -17.03 -18.55 -16.49
C LEU A 731 -16.97 -19.15 -15.07
N PHE A 732 -17.77 -18.65 -14.13
CA PHE A 732 -17.83 -19.19 -12.77
C PHE A 732 -19.20 -18.99 -12.11
N ASP A 733 -19.62 -20.00 -11.35
CA ASP A 733 -20.92 -20.09 -10.71
C ASP A 733 -20.82 -19.54 -9.27
N MET A 734 -21.39 -18.34 -9.05
CA MET A 734 -21.30 -17.59 -7.77
C MET A 734 -22.36 -18.00 -6.75
N ASN A 735 -22.27 -17.49 -5.52
CA ASN A 735 -23.33 -17.61 -4.52
C ASN A 735 -24.60 -16.84 -4.95
N GLN A 736 -25.62 -17.55 -5.45
CA GLN A 736 -26.90 -16.97 -5.89
C GLN A 736 -27.75 -16.34 -4.76
N ALA A 737 -27.38 -16.51 -3.48
CA ALA A 737 -28.02 -15.81 -2.36
C ALA A 737 -27.46 -14.39 -2.13
N ASN A 738 -26.41 -14.01 -2.87
CA ASN A 738 -25.53 -12.88 -2.61
C ASN A 738 -25.49 -11.96 -3.83
N GLU A 739 -25.94 -10.71 -3.69
CA GLU A 739 -26.03 -9.76 -4.81
C GLU A 739 -24.64 -9.16 -5.13
N ASN A 740 -23.91 -9.82 -6.04
CA ASN A 740 -22.61 -9.44 -6.62
C ASN A 740 -21.36 -9.73 -5.74
N PRO A 741 -21.03 -11.00 -5.38
CA PRO A 741 -19.89 -11.34 -4.52
C PRO A 741 -18.48 -11.19 -5.14
N LEU A 742 -18.31 -10.46 -6.24
CA LEU A 742 -17.07 -10.35 -7.03
C LEU A 742 -16.34 -9.02 -6.75
N ILE A 743 -15.07 -9.07 -6.34
CA ILE A 743 -14.21 -7.90 -6.04
C ILE A 743 -12.83 -8.00 -6.69
N GLY A 744 -12.19 -6.87 -6.96
CA GLY A 744 -10.78 -6.81 -7.33
C GLY A 744 -10.41 -5.79 -8.41
N ILE A 745 -9.46 -6.19 -9.26
CA ILE A 745 -8.95 -5.46 -10.43
C ILE A 745 -8.53 -4.04 -10.03
N GLY A 746 -7.55 -3.98 -9.12
CA GLY A 746 -7.38 -2.90 -8.15
C GLY A 746 -6.91 -1.54 -8.65
N GLU A 747 -6.64 -0.67 -7.68
CA GLU A 747 -6.52 0.80 -7.79
C GLU A 747 -7.81 1.51 -8.27
N ARG A 748 -8.90 0.76 -8.38
CA ARG A 748 -10.19 1.20 -8.92
C ARG A 748 -10.89 2.23 -8.02
N ALA A 749 -10.97 3.48 -8.47
CA ALA A 749 -11.84 4.50 -7.89
C ALA A 749 -13.30 4.23 -8.31
N GLY A 750 -14.03 3.44 -7.53
CA GLY A 750 -15.40 3.03 -7.86
C GLY A 750 -15.99 2.10 -6.79
N ASP A 751 -17.10 1.45 -7.12
CA ASP A 751 -17.79 0.53 -6.20
C ASP A 751 -16.99 -0.77 -6.03
N LEU A 752 -16.63 -1.16 -4.80
CA LEU A 752 -15.69 -2.26 -4.55
C LEU A 752 -16.16 -3.63 -5.07
N PHE A 753 -17.45 -3.93 -4.93
CA PHE A 753 -18.14 -4.99 -5.66
C PHE A 753 -18.50 -4.52 -7.07
N PHE A 754 -18.36 -5.39 -8.06
CA PHE A 754 -18.81 -5.14 -9.43
C PHE A 754 -20.34 -5.35 -9.53
N LYS A 755 -21.15 -4.28 -9.63
CA LYS A 755 -22.61 -4.30 -9.37
C LYS A 755 -23.45 -4.06 -10.63
N ASP A 756 -24.38 -4.96 -10.93
CA ASP A 756 -25.27 -4.91 -12.12
C ASP A 756 -24.49 -4.73 -13.45
N GLU A 757 -23.24 -5.18 -13.46
CA GLU A 757 -22.33 -5.08 -14.58
C GLU A 757 -22.63 -6.18 -15.58
N ASP A 758 -23.09 -5.79 -16.77
CA ASP A 758 -23.20 -6.66 -17.93
C ASP A 758 -22.54 -6.00 -19.14
N GLY A 759 -21.45 -6.61 -19.60
CA GLY A 759 -20.53 -6.02 -20.58
C GLY A 759 -19.83 -4.75 -20.09
N ALA A 760 -19.64 -4.61 -18.77
CA ALA A 760 -18.85 -3.51 -18.20
C ALA A 760 -17.36 -3.71 -18.50
N VAL A 761 -16.62 -2.62 -18.74
CA VAL A 761 -15.22 -2.69 -19.19
C VAL A 761 -14.31 -1.93 -18.24
N HIS A 762 -13.35 -2.64 -17.65
CA HIS A 762 -12.33 -2.08 -16.76
C HIS A 762 -10.94 -2.22 -17.38
N SER A 763 -10.36 -1.10 -17.77
CA SER A 763 -9.13 -1.05 -18.59
C SER A 763 -7.89 -0.94 -17.72
N ARG A 764 -6.87 -1.73 -18.01
CA ARG A 764 -5.68 -1.85 -17.15
C ARG A 764 -4.39 -1.66 -17.94
N TRP A 765 -3.98 -0.40 -17.96
CA TRP A 765 -2.74 0.14 -18.48
C TRP A 765 -2.28 1.25 -17.52
N ALA A 766 -1.00 1.27 -17.12
CA ALA A 766 -0.46 2.29 -16.24
C ALA A 766 -0.47 3.66 -16.94
N HIS A 767 -1.15 4.65 -16.36
CA HIS A 767 -1.29 5.95 -17.01
C HIS A 767 -1.35 7.10 -16.02
N ASP A 768 -0.77 8.23 -16.42
CA ASP A 768 -0.88 9.50 -15.69
C ASP A 768 -2.30 10.07 -15.83
N ALA A 769 -3.19 9.66 -14.93
CA ALA A 769 -4.58 10.08 -14.91
C ALA A 769 -5.03 10.24 -13.45
N ALA A 770 -5.60 11.39 -13.12
CA ALA A 770 -6.04 11.73 -11.76
C ALA A 770 -7.25 10.89 -11.30
N ASN A 771 -6.99 9.62 -10.95
CA ASN A 771 -7.91 8.59 -10.48
C ASN A 771 -9.37 8.75 -10.94
N PRO A 772 -9.62 8.65 -12.27
CA PRO A 772 -10.97 8.76 -12.82
C PRO A 772 -11.92 7.71 -12.22
N ILE A 773 -13.19 8.05 -12.06
CA ILE A 773 -14.19 7.09 -11.55
C ILE A 773 -14.39 5.97 -12.58
N ASP A 774 -14.01 4.75 -12.19
CA ASP A 774 -14.08 3.54 -13.01
C ASP A 774 -15.44 2.88 -12.85
N ASP A 775 -16.40 3.53 -13.49
CA ASP A 775 -17.82 3.21 -13.60
C ASP A 775 -18.13 2.01 -14.53
N GLY A 776 -17.09 1.40 -15.13
CA GLY A 776 -17.21 0.30 -16.09
C GLY A 776 -17.88 0.69 -17.41
N ILE A 777 -18.18 1.98 -17.63
CA ILE A 777 -18.85 2.47 -18.84
C ILE A 777 -17.81 2.59 -19.96
N PRO A 778 -17.96 1.87 -21.10
CA PRO A 778 -16.95 1.90 -22.16
C PRO A 778 -16.77 3.30 -22.78
N PRO A 779 -15.51 3.76 -23.00
CA PRO A 779 -14.25 3.08 -22.73
C PRO A 779 -13.89 3.04 -21.23
N GLY A 780 -13.43 1.88 -20.76
CA GLY A 780 -13.01 1.67 -19.38
C GLY A 780 -11.84 2.56 -18.95
N ARG A 781 -11.62 2.66 -17.64
CA ARG A 781 -10.70 3.65 -17.07
C ARG A 781 -9.36 3.05 -16.67
N ASN A 782 -8.29 3.70 -17.09
CA ASN A 782 -6.91 3.41 -16.67
C ASN A 782 -6.55 4.19 -15.39
N MET A 783 -5.64 3.62 -14.60
CA MET A 783 -5.11 4.18 -13.34
C MET A 783 -3.57 4.23 -13.40
N TYR A 784 -2.90 4.77 -12.39
CA TYR A 784 -1.44 4.83 -12.37
C TYR A 784 -0.80 3.44 -12.28
N GLY A 785 -1.36 2.56 -11.43
CA GLY A 785 -0.98 1.17 -11.25
C GLY A 785 -2.00 0.16 -11.76
N VAL A 786 -1.56 -1.09 -11.85
CA VAL A 786 -2.34 -2.20 -12.39
C VAL A 786 -2.23 -3.41 -11.46
N GLN A 787 -3.37 -3.82 -10.91
CA GLN A 787 -3.50 -4.94 -9.98
C GLN A 787 -4.44 -6.02 -10.55
N PRO A 788 -3.95 -6.95 -11.40
CA PRO A 788 -4.75 -7.94 -12.14
C PRO A 788 -5.14 -9.17 -11.30
N PHE A 789 -5.63 -8.92 -10.08
CA PHE A 789 -6.11 -9.92 -9.14
C PHE A 789 -7.59 -9.65 -8.80
N TYR A 790 -8.40 -10.69 -8.83
CA TYR A 790 -9.81 -10.65 -8.44
C TYR A 790 -10.20 -11.88 -7.63
N MET A 791 -11.29 -11.79 -6.86
CA MET A 791 -11.82 -12.89 -6.07
C MET A 791 -13.34 -12.80 -5.93
N TYR A 792 -13.98 -13.96 -5.80
CA TYR A 792 -15.43 -14.10 -5.64
C TYR A 792 -15.79 -15.17 -4.62
N GLN A 793 -17.02 -15.08 -4.09
CA GLN A 793 -17.62 -16.18 -3.35
C GLN A 793 -18.23 -17.20 -4.33
N ASP A 794 -17.86 -18.47 -4.19
CA ASP A 794 -18.42 -19.58 -4.97
C ASP A 794 -19.83 -19.97 -4.50
N ALA A 795 -20.53 -20.77 -5.31
CA ALA A 795 -21.85 -21.33 -4.98
C ALA A 795 -21.89 -22.24 -3.72
N HIS A 796 -20.78 -22.37 -2.98
CA HIS A 796 -20.65 -23.10 -1.72
C HIS A 796 -20.06 -22.22 -0.60
N THR A 797 -20.30 -20.90 -0.69
CA THR A 797 -19.91 -19.83 0.24
C THR A 797 -18.41 -19.68 0.55
N ASN A 798 -17.55 -20.44 -0.12
CA ASN A 798 -16.09 -20.31 0.00
C ASN A 798 -15.60 -19.19 -0.93
N TRP A 799 -14.41 -18.66 -0.67
CA TRP A 799 -13.81 -17.64 -1.53
C TRP A 799 -12.75 -18.22 -2.47
N PHE A 800 -12.80 -17.79 -3.72
CA PHE A 800 -11.87 -18.21 -4.78
C PHE A 800 -11.24 -16.96 -5.43
N GLY A 801 -9.92 -16.97 -5.57
CA GLY A 801 -9.15 -15.86 -6.13
C GLY A 801 -8.35 -16.26 -7.36
N VAL A 802 -8.24 -15.35 -8.32
CA VAL A 802 -7.52 -15.51 -9.57
C VAL A 802 -6.59 -14.31 -9.76
N PHE A 803 -5.29 -14.57 -9.86
CA PHE A 803 -4.28 -13.58 -10.25
C PHE A 803 -3.81 -13.91 -11.67
N ASN A 804 -4.05 -12.99 -12.61
CA ASN A 804 -3.54 -13.06 -13.97
C ASN A 804 -2.14 -12.42 -14.01
N ASN A 805 -1.08 -13.23 -14.12
CA ASN A 805 0.29 -12.71 -14.22
C ASN A 805 0.65 -12.31 -15.66
N ASN A 806 -0.05 -11.32 -16.21
CA ASN A 806 0.20 -10.78 -17.55
C ASN A 806 0.27 -9.24 -17.51
N PRO A 807 1.45 -8.62 -17.70
CA PRO A 807 1.66 -7.17 -17.61
C PRO A 807 1.25 -6.37 -18.85
N TYR A 808 0.59 -6.98 -19.82
CA TYR A 808 0.19 -6.32 -21.07
C TYR A 808 -1.09 -5.50 -20.82
N ALA A 809 -1.38 -4.49 -21.65
CA ALA A 809 -2.64 -3.76 -21.55
C ALA A 809 -3.82 -4.74 -21.67
N THR A 810 -4.77 -4.61 -20.74
CA THR A 810 -5.85 -5.59 -20.60
C THR A 810 -7.18 -4.88 -20.36
N ASP A 811 -8.21 -5.18 -21.16
CA ASP A 811 -9.59 -4.94 -20.76
C ASP A 811 -10.11 -6.16 -19.99
N TYR A 812 -10.65 -5.90 -18.80
CA TYR A 812 -11.44 -6.85 -18.04
C TYR A 812 -12.92 -6.55 -18.30
N ILE A 813 -13.59 -7.48 -18.97
CA ILE A 813 -14.99 -7.33 -19.34
C ILE A 813 -15.82 -8.20 -18.41
N VAL A 814 -16.62 -7.56 -17.56
CA VAL A 814 -17.38 -8.18 -16.48
C VAL A 814 -18.86 -8.31 -16.89
N SER A 815 -19.40 -9.51 -16.71
CA SER A 815 -20.85 -9.76 -16.75
C SER A 815 -21.26 -10.59 -15.53
N THR A 816 -22.07 -10.04 -14.62
CA THR A 816 -22.53 -10.70 -13.39
C THR A 816 -23.93 -11.32 -13.50
N ASN A 817 -24.71 -10.97 -14.54
CA ASN A 817 -26.05 -11.50 -14.85
C ASN A 817 -26.99 -11.58 -13.63
N ASN A 818 -27.07 -10.52 -12.83
CA ASN A 818 -27.89 -10.45 -11.61
C ASN A 818 -27.60 -11.57 -10.58
N GLY A 819 -26.38 -12.13 -10.59
CA GLY A 819 -25.91 -13.15 -9.65
C GLY A 819 -26.10 -14.62 -10.09
N ASP A 820 -26.79 -14.90 -11.21
CA ASP A 820 -27.06 -16.28 -11.64
C ASP A 820 -25.79 -17.03 -12.09
N GLN A 821 -24.94 -16.35 -12.88
CA GLN A 821 -23.63 -16.83 -13.36
C GLN A 821 -22.76 -15.63 -13.78
N ALA A 822 -21.52 -15.57 -13.30
CA ALA A 822 -20.58 -14.52 -13.69
C ALA A 822 -19.59 -14.97 -14.77
N SER A 823 -19.13 -13.99 -15.54
CA SER A 823 -17.98 -14.13 -16.41
C SER A 823 -17.02 -12.94 -16.28
N ILE A 824 -15.73 -13.24 -16.44
CA ILE A 824 -14.68 -12.25 -16.73
C ILE A 824 -14.03 -12.64 -18.04
N THR A 825 -14.39 -11.93 -19.10
CA THR A 825 -13.69 -11.95 -20.37
C THR A 825 -12.46 -11.07 -20.26
N THR A 826 -11.28 -11.70 -20.30
CA THR A 826 -9.98 -11.00 -20.20
C THR A 826 -9.43 -10.81 -21.62
N VAL A 827 -9.36 -9.56 -22.09
CA VAL A 827 -8.88 -9.21 -23.43
C VAL A 827 -7.53 -8.50 -23.34
N MET A 828 -6.45 -9.27 -23.48
CA MET A 828 -5.07 -8.80 -23.38
C MET A 828 -4.50 -8.54 -24.78
N ILE A 829 -3.65 -7.51 -24.94
CA ILE A 829 -2.95 -7.19 -26.20
C ILE A 829 -1.80 -8.16 -26.56
N GLY A 830 -1.79 -9.37 -26.00
CA GLY A 830 -0.77 -10.40 -26.22
C GLY A 830 -0.35 -11.12 -24.92
N GLY A 831 0.85 -11.68 -24.96
CA GLY A 831 1.49 -12.32 -23.81
C GLY A 831 1.11 -13.79 -23.66
N MET A 832 0.93 -14.23 -22.41
CA MET A 832 0.54 -15.60 -22.09
C MET A 832 -0.53 -15.62 -21.01
N ILE A 833 -1.36 -16.66 -21.03
CA ILE A 833 -2.31 -16.94 -19.95
C ILE A 833 -1.54 -17.63 -18.83
N GLU A 834 -0.98 -16.86 -17.92
CA GLU A 834 -0.46 -17.36 -16.63
C GLU A 834 -1.43 -16.96 -15.52
N LYS A 835 -1.99 -17.96 -14.82
CA LYS A 835 -2.96 -17.74 -13.75
C LYS A 835 -2.59 -18.50 -12.48
N TYR A 836 -2.68 -17.80 -11.36
CA TYR A 836 -2.55 -18.37 -10.02
C TYR A 836 -3.92 -18.42 -9.37
N PHE A 837 -4.28 -19.59 -8.85
CA PHE A 837 -5.59 -19.87 -8.25
C PHE A 837 -5.46 -20.08 -6.75
N PHE A 838 -6.34 -19.42 -5.99
CA PHE A 838 -6.34 -19.41 -4.53
C PHE A 838 -7.73 -19.79 -4.01
N ARG A 839 -7.83 -20.55 -2.91
CA ARG A 839 -9.11 -20.86 -2.24
C ARG A 839 -9.01 -20.57 -0.74
N GLY A 840 -10.08 -20.01 -0.19
CA GLY A 840 -10.24 -19.66 1.22
C GLY A 840 -11.64 -20.00 1.75
N ALA A 841 -11.79 -20.07 3.06
CA ALA A 841 -13.12 -20.09 3.67
C ALA A 841 -13.70 -18.66 3.73
N LYS A 842 -12.84 -17.68 4.05
CA LYS A 842 -13.15 -16.23 4.00
C LYS A 842 -12.20 -15.49 3.02
N PRO A 843 -12.48 -14.23 2.61
CA PRO A 843 -11.62 -13.48 1.68
C PRO A 843 -10.16 -13.38 2.13
N ASP A 844 -9.94 -13.15 3.42
CA ASP A 844 -8.61 -13.01 4.03
C ASP A 844 -7.73 -14.28 3.86
N ASP A 845 -8.32 -15.48 3.82
CA ASP A 845 -7.60 -16.72 3.49
C ASP A 845 -7.04 -16.73 2.06
N VAL A 846 -7.66 -15.99 1.14
CA VAL A 846 -7.23 -15.83 -0.26
C VAL A 846 -6.10 -14.82 -0.31
N ILE A 847 -6.26 -13.68 0.36
CA ILE A 847 -5.29 -12.58 0.43
C ILE A 847 -3.98 -13.05 1.08
N ILE A 848 -4.06 -13.76 2.22
CA ILE A 848 -2.91 -14.37 2.92
C ILE A 848 -2.14 -15.35 2.02
N LYS A 849 -2.78 -15.94 1.00
CA LYS A 849 -2.12 -16.84 0.03
C LYS A 849 -1.56 -16.07 -1.17
N TYR A 850 -2.24 -15.00 -1.59
CA TYR A 850 -1.75 -14.06 -2.61
C TYR A 850 -0.50 -13.31 -2.14
N SER A 851 -0.48 -12.72 -0.93
CA SER A 851 0.70 -12.06 -0.35
C SER A 851 1.90 -13.01 -0.18
N LYS A 852 1.68 -14.32 -0.09
CA LYS A 852 2.76 -15.32 -0.05
C LYS A 852 3.37 -15.65 -1.41
N LEU A 853 2.71 -15.23 -2.50
CA LEU A 853 3.24 -15.26 -3.86
C LEU A 853 3.89 -13.91 -4.23
N THR A 854 3.22 -12.80 -3.92
CA THR A 854 3.61 -11.46 -4.38
C THR A 854 4.53 -10.69 -3.41
N GLY A 855 4.49 -11.02 -2.12
CA GLY A 855 5.25 -10.35 -1.06
C GLY A 855 4.33 -9.84 0.06
N MET A 856 4.85 -9.82 1.29
CA MET A 856 4.14 -9.24 2.43
C MET A 856 4.27 -7.71 2.44
N PRO A 857 3.25 -6.95 2.90
CA PRO A 857 3.32 -5.49 2.98
C PRO A 857 4.49 -5.01 3.84
N THR A 858 5.23 -3.98 3.42
CA THR A 858 6.36 -3.44 4.20
C THR A 858 5.90 -2.57 5.38
N MET A 859 6.70 -2.54 6.46
CA MET A 859 6.46 -1.66 7.60
C MET A 859 7.18 -0.32 7.41
N GLN A 860 6.42 0.75 7.19
CA GLN A 860 6.93 2.12 7.20
C GLN A 860 7.27 2.62 8.63
N PRO A 861 8.01 3.74 8.76
CA PRO A 861 8.17 4.45 10.03
C PRO A 861 6.84 4.85 10.67
N LEU A 862 6.78 4.88 12.00
CA LEU A 862 5.57 5.22 12.77
C LEU A 862 5.03 6.61 12.43
N TRP A 863 5.91 7.59 12.12
CA TRP A 863 5.51 8.96 11.79
C TRP A 863 4.68 9.06 10.50
N ALA A 864 4.81 8.11 9.56
CA ALA A 864 3.99 8.07 8.35
C ALA A 864 2.49 7.86 8.66
N PHE A 865 2.19 7.17 9.77
CA PHE A 865 0.83 6.96 10.29
C PHE A 865 0.28 8.18 11.04
N GLY A 866 1.09 9.24 11.25
CA GLY A 866 0.63 10.52 11.77
C GLY A 866 -0.26 11.28 10.80
N TRP A 867 -0.60 12.52 11.15
CA TRP A 867 -1.23 13.46 10.20
C TRP A 867 -0.17 14.24 9.45
N GLN A 868 -0.37 14.42 8.15
CA GLN A 868 0.56 15.12 7.28
C GLN A 868 -0.15 16.32 6.61
N GLN A 869 0.54 17.43 6.39
CA GLN A 869 -0.01 18.64 5.79
C GLN A 869 0.83 19.09 4.59
N CYS A 870 0.20 19.22 3.43
CA CYS A 870 0.75 19.79 2.19
C CYS A 870 -0.15 20.92 1.68
N ARG A 871 0.38 21.82 0.83
CA ARG A 871 -0.41 22.78 0.05
C ARG A 871 0.45 23.61 -0.93
N PHE A 872 0.01 23.67 -2.20
CA PHE A 872 0.33 24.77 -3.11
C PHE A 872 -0.47 26.05 -2.79
N GLY A 873 0.20 27.20 -2.76
CA GLY A 873 -0.35 28.51 -2.44
C GLY A 873 -0.13 28.98 -0.99
N TRP A 874 0.88 28.44 -0.29
CA TRP A 874 1.47 29.18 0.83
C TRP A 874 2.42 30.24 0.25
N VAL A 875 2.21 31.52 0.57
CA VAL A 875 2.87 32.62 -0.16
C VAL A 875 4.12 33.17 0.56
N THR A 876 4.22 33.04 1.90
CA THR A 876 5.39 33.48 2.69
C THR A 876 5.65 32.56 3.89
N ASP A 877 6.85 32.65 4.48
CA ASP A 877 7.23 31.96 5.72
C ASP A 877 6.50 32.49 6.95
N GLU A 878 6.03 33.75 6.98
CA GLU A 878 5.11 34.20 8.03
C GLU A 878 3.79 33.43 7.98
N TYR A 879 3.32 33.11 6.78
CA TYR A 879 2.08 32.36 6.59
C TYR A 879 2.26 30.85 6.82
N TRP A 880 3.41 30.29 6.44
CA TRP A 880 3.79 28.92 6.80
C TRP A 880 4.00 28.77 8.32
N GLU A 881 4.59 29.78 8.96
CA GLU A 881 4.72 29.84 10.42
C GLU A 881 3.36 30.02 11.10
N ASP A 882 2.45 30.82 10.55
CA ASP A 882 1.05 30.95 11.01
C ASP A 882 0.25 29.64 10.87
N VAL A 883 0.53 28.80 9.85
CA VAL A 883 -0.02 27.43 9.74
C VAL A 883 0.50 26.57 10.90
N VAL A 884 1.82 26.52 11.12
CA VAL A 884 2.46 25.72 12.18
C VAL A 884 2.06 26.19 13.59
N ASP A 885 2.06 27.49 13.81
CA ASP A 885 1.72 28.08 15.11
C ASP A 885 0.22 27.98 15.40
N LYS A 886 -0.64 27.78 14.39
CA LYS A 886 -2.05 27.35 14.60
C LYS A 886 -2.19 25.87 14.92
N TYR A 887 -1.40 24.98 14.31
CA TYR A 887 -1.29 23.60 14.80
C TYR A 887 -0.88 23.60 16.29
N GLU A 888 0.04 24.47 16.70
CA GLU A 888 0.39 24.65 18.12
C GLU A 888 -0.68 25.37 18.95
N GLU A 889 -1.38 26.39 18.45
CA GLU A 889 -2.43 27.14 19.17
C GLU A 889 -3.60 26.22 19.53
N PHE A 890 -4.13 25.51 18.53
CA PHE A 890 -5.29 24.61 18.67
C PHE A 890 -4.93 23.20 19.16
N LYS A 891 -3.64 22.95 19.44
CA LYS A 891 -3.10 21.68 19.97
C LYS A 891 -3.42 20.50 19.06
N LEU A 892 -3.24 20.70 17.77
CA LEU A 892 -3.64 19.76 16.73
C LEU A 892 -2.53 18.76 16.41
N PRO A 893 -2.88 17.51 16.09
CA PRO A 893 -1.89 16.51 15.74
C PRO A 893 -1.35 16.74 14.33
N ILE A 894 -0.02 16.69 14.18
CA ILE A 894 0.70 16.77 12.90
C ILE A 894 2.12 16.22 13.07
N ASP A 895 2.51 15.30 12.19
CA ASP A 895 3.82 14.66 12.17
C ASP A 895 4.68 15.10 10.98
N THR A 896 4.10 15.60 9.89
CA THR A 896 4.85 15.98 8.68
C THR A 896 4.33 17.25 8.02
N MET A 897 5.23 18.19 7.72
CA MET A 897 4.97 19.38 6.90
C MET A 897 5.65 19.24 5.54
N TRP A 898 4.86 19.32 4.48
CA TRP A 898 5.31 19.22 3.09
C TRP A 898 5.35 20.61 2.44
N ALA A 899 6.52 21.11 2.03
CA ALA A 899 6.65 22.44 1.43
C ALA A 899 6.62 22.38 -0.10
N ASP A 900 5.51 22.86 -0.65
CA ASP A 900 5.28 23.06 -2.09
C ASP A 900 6.15 24.19 -2.68
N ILE A 901 6.23 24.27 -4.01
CA ILE A 901 7.26 25.00 -4.77
C ILE A 901 7.24 26.54 -4.59
N ASP A 902 6.22 27.10 -3.94
CA ASP A 902 6.10 28.53 -3.62
C ASP A 902 7.27 29.10 -2.78
N TYR A 903 8.04 28.26 -2.09
CA TYR A 903 9.16 28.73 -1.25
C TYR A 903 10.31 29.34 -2.07
N MET A 904 10.39 28.98 -3.35
CA MET A 904 11.47 29.34 -4.25
C MET A 904 11.37 30.81 -4.71
N ASP A 905 12.49 31.41 -5.10
CA ASP A 905 12.51 32.78 -5.59
C ASP A 905 12.01 32.86 -7.04
N ASP A 906 10.74 33.20 -7.26
CA ASP A 906 10.16 33.24 -8.63
C ASP A 906 10.32 31.88 -9.34
N TYR A 907 10.03 30.80 -8.60
CA TYR A 907 10.13 29.38 -9.01
C TYR A 907 11.52 28.97 -9.54
N LYS A 908 12.56 29.71 -9.15
CA LYS A 908 13.97 29.33 -9.38
C LYS A 908 14.33 28.14 -8.47
N LEU A 909 14.42 26.94 -9.05
CA LEU A 909 14.93 25.75 -8.37
C LEU A 909 16.23 26.05 -7.60
N PHE A 910 16.46 25.39 -6.47
CA PHE A 910 17.64 25.58 -5.60
C PHE A 910 17.79 26.97 -4.97
N THR A 911 16.71 27.76 -4.91
CA THR A 911 16.69 29.04 -4.19
C THR A 911 15.62 29.05 -3.10
N ILE A 912 15.74 30.00 -2.17
CA ILE A 912 14.68 30.35 -1.21
C ILE A 912 14.45 31.85 -1.32
N SER A 913 13.20 32.28 -1.58
CA SER A 913 12.93 33.69 -1.85
C SER A 913 13.24 34.57 -0.65
N GLN A 914 14.29 35.38 -0.73
CA GLN A 914 14.68 36.27 0.37
C GLN A 914 13.69 37.42 0.62
N SER A 915 12.62 37.51 -0.19
CA SER A 915 11.51 38.45 -0.01
C SER A 915 10.26 37.85 0.65
N ARG A 916 10.19 36.52 0.76
CA ARG A 916 9.00 35.78 1.25
C ARG A 916 9.33 34.61 2.19
N TYR A 917 10.50 34.00 2.09
CA TYR A 917 10.88 32.74 2.71
C TYR A 917 12.27 32.76 3.39
N GLN A 918 12.80 33.95 3.69
CA GLN A 918 14.14 34.12 4.31
C GLN A 918 14.31 33.32 5.62
N ARG A 919 13.23 33.07 6.36
CA ARG A 919 13.23 32.42 7.68
C ARG A 919 12.86 30.93 7.59
N LEU A 920 12.60 30.39 6.40
CA LEU A 920 12.26 28.97 6.21
C LEU A 920 13.28 28.00 6.84
N PRO A 921 14.61 28.21 6.76
CA PRO A 921 15.57 27.34 7.43
C PRO A 921 15.41 27.32 8.95
N ASP A 922 15.30 28.49 9.61
CA ASP A 922 15.03 28.61 11.05
C ASP A 922 13.69 27.96 11.45
N LEU A 923 12.70 28.02 10.57
CA LEU A 923 11.34 27.52 10.74
C LEU A 923 11.25 25.98 10.58
N VAL A 924 12.03 25.40 9.66
CA VAL A 924 12.26 23.95 9.60
C VAL A 924 13.00 23.47 10.85
N ASP A 925 14.03 24.21 11.26
CA ASP A 925 14.79 23.93 12.47
C ASP A 925 13.94 24.14 13.74
N LYS A 926 12.85 24.92 13.69
CA LYS A 926 11.82 25.07 14.73
C LYS A 926 10.91 23.83 14.80
N ILE A 927 10.40 23.31 13.68
CA ILE A 927 9.49 22.15 13.69
C ILE A 927 10.19 20.82 13.97
N ARG A 928 11.43 20.62 13.49
CA ARG A 928 12.19 19.38 13.77
C ARG A 928 12.56 19.25 15.25
N LYS A 929 12.79 20.37 15.94
CA LYS A 929 12.92 20.43 17.41
C LYS A 929 11.61 20.15 18.17
N LYS A 930 10.46 20.18 17.48
CA LYS A 930 9.13 19.77 17.97
C LYS A 930 8.71 18.37 17.53
N ASN A 931 9.66 17.51 17.11
CA ASN A 931 9.43 16.13 16.64
C ASN A 931 8.65 15.99 15.31
N MET A 932 8.56 17.05 14.50
CA MET A 932 7.91 17.00 13.18
C MET A 932 8.93 16.80 12.04
N THR A 933 8.53 16.08 11.00
CA THR A 933 9.29 15.81 9.76
C THR A 933 9.09 16.92 8.73
N PHE A 934 10.13 17.32 7.99
CA PHE A 934 10.04 18.26 6.86
C PHE A 934 10.37 17.59 5.51
N VAL A 935 9.51 17.84 4.51
CA VAL A 935 9.66 17.31 3.14
C VAL A 935 9.40 18.42 2.11
N PRO A 936 10.42 18.95 1.39
CA PRO A 936 10.19 19.86 0.28
C PRO A 936 9.78 19.11 -0.99
N ILE A 937 9.05 19.80 -1.88
CA ILE A 937 8.88 19.45 -3.29
C ILE A 937 9.98 20.14 -4.12
N MET A 938 10.54 19.44 -5.09
CA MET A 938 11.46 20.00 -6.08
C MET A 938 11.14 19.45 -7.48
N ASP A 939 10.79 20.34 -8.41
CA ASP A 939 10.59 20.01 -9.83
C ASP A 939 11.93 19.76 -10.54
N ALA A 940 11.95 19.10 -11.71
CA ALA A 940 13.14 19.10 -12.57
C ALA A 940 13.26 20.34 -13.51
N GLY A 941 12.18 21.12 -13.68
CA GLY A 941 12.11 22.23 -14.63
C GLY A 941 12.82 23.52 -14.18
N VAL A 942 14.00 23.83 -14.74
CA VAL A 942 14.75 25.04 -14.35
C VAL A 942 14.16 26.30 -15.00
N ALA A 943 13.55 27.16 -14.19
CA ALA A 943 12.89 28.39 -14.64
C ALA A 943 13.76 29.32 -15.52
N VAL A 944 13.23 29.73 -16.68
CA VAL A 944 13.95 30.57 -17.66
C VAL A 944 14.00 32.03 -17.21
N ARG A 945 15.03 32.40 -16.43
CA ARG A 945 15.19 33.74 -15.84
C ARG A 945 16.50 34.42 -16.27
N LYS A 946 16.55 34.83 -17.55
CA LYS A 946 17.72 35.43 -18.21
C LYS A 946 18.17 36.74 -17.55
N ASN A 947 19.43 36.82 -17.14
CA ASN A 947 20.04 37.96 -16.40
C ASN A 947 19.45 38.22 -15.00
N ALA A 948 18.89 37.19 -14.33
CA ALA A 948 18.23 37.31 -13.03
C ALA A 948 19.10 36.89 -11.83
N ASP A 949 20.43 36.79 -12.02
CA ASP A 949 21.40 36.26 -11.03
C ASP A 949 20.98 34.88 -10.53
N PHE A 950 20.64 33.98 -11.46
CA PHE A 950 20.04 32.67 -11.14
C PHE A 950 21.04 31.56 -11.45
N LYS A 951 21.84 31.21 -10.43
CA LYS A 951 22.94 30.25 -10.54
C LYS A 951 22.58 28.94 -11.25
N ALA A 952 21.41 28.34 -11.00
CA ALA A 952 21.03 27.10 -11.65
C ALA A 952 20.74 27.29 -13.15
N TYR A 953 20.08 28.38 -13.55
CA TYR A 953 19.96 28.74 -14.96
C TYR A 953 21.32 29.08 -15.58
N ASP A 954 22.10 29.97 -14.95
CA ASP A 954 23.33 30.50 -15.54
C ASP A 954 24.45 29.43 -15.63
N MET A 955 24.63 28.60 -14.60
CA MET A 955 25.54 27.44 -14.63
C MET A 955 25.02 26.34 -15.56
N GLY A 956 23.71 26.14 -15.66
CA GLY A 956 23.11 25.20 -16.61
C GLY A 956 23.37 25.58 -18.06
N MET A 957 23.29 26.87 -18.37
CA MET A 957 23.67 27.45 -19.67
C MET A 957 25.18 27.34 -19.93
N GLU A 958 26.04 27.66 -18.95
CA GLU A 958 27.50 27.55 -19.09
C GLU A 958 27.94 26.09 -19.38
N MET A 959 27.33 25.13 -18.70
CA MET A 959 27.62 23.70 -18.85
C MET A 959 26.90 23.07 -20.06
N GLN A 960 26.03 23.81 -20.75
CA GLN A 960 25.18 23.35 -21.85
C GLN A 960 24.35 22.08 -21.55
N ILE A 961 23.96 21.90 -20.28
CA ILE A 961 23.24 20.71 -19.78
C ILE A 961 21.72 20.69 -20.09
N PHE A 962 21.14 21.74 -20.69
CA PHE A 962 19.70 21.78 -20.94
C PHE A 962 19.32 21.06 -22.25
N ILE A 963 18.15 20.43 -22.28
CA ILE A 963 17.55 19.86 -23.50
C ILE A 963 17.46 20.96 -24.56
N LYS A 964 17.98 20.70 -25.77
CA LYS A 964 18.14 21.71 -26.83
C LYS A 964 17.00 21.76 -27.84
N GLN A 965 16.73 22.96 -28.35
CA GLN A 965 16.05 23.19 -29.62
C GLN A 965 16.81 22.47 -30.73
N ALA A 966 16.22 21.42 -31.27
CA ALA A 966 15.79 21.41 -32.66
C ALA A 966 16.47 22.48 -33.56
N GLU A 967 17.41 22.06 -34.42
CA GLU A 967 18.21 22.92 -35.33
C GLU A 967 19.01 24.08 -34.68
N SER A 968 19.14 24.16 -33.34
CA SER A 968 19.94 25.17 -32.61
C SER A 968 20.82 24.57 -31.49
N ASP A 969 21.66 25.42 -30.90
CA ASP A 969 22.35 25.17 -29.63
C ASP A 969 21.59 25.76 -28.42
N ASP A 970 20.51 26.51 -28.65
CA ASP A 970 19.63 27.09 -27.63
C ASP A 970 18.77 26.02 -26.92
N PRO A 971 18.37 26.18 -25.64
CA PRO A 971 17.49 25.22 -24.95
C PRO A 971 16.01 25.25 -25.37
N LEU A 972 15.32 24.11 -25.21
CA LEU A 972 13.86 23.96 -25.27
C LEU A 972 13.17 24.87 -24.24
N THR A 973 12.31 25.80 -24.66
CA THR A 973 11.32 26.37 -23.75
C THR A 973 10.11 25.43 -23.60
N ALA A 974 10.10 24.67 -22.51
CA ALA A 974 8.90 24.00 -22.00
C ALA A 974 8.07 24.97 -21.14
N GLY A 975 6.80 24.66 -20.89
CA GLY A 975 5.89 25.48 -20.09
C GLY A 975 5.29 24.65 -18.97
N VAL A 976 5.64 24.95 -17.72
CA VAL A 976 5.20 24.22 -16.52
C VAL A 976 4.80 25.23 -15.42
N TRP A 977 4.70 24.81 -14.15
CA TRP A 977 4.27 25.68 -13.04
C TRP A 977 5.09 26.98 -12.90
N CYS A 978 6.41 26.93 -13.14
CA CYS A 978 7.28 28.12 -13.14
C CYS A 978 7.09 29.06 -14.35
N GLY A 979 6.13 28.78 -15.23
CA GLY A 979 6.02 29.32 -16.58
C GLY A 979 7.03 28.66 -17.51
N ASN A 980 7.81 29.47 -18.22
CA ASN A 980 8.86 28.95 -19.10
C ASN A 980 9.97 28.24 -18.30
N ALA A 981 10.27 26.99 -18.62
CA ALA A 981 11.33 26.15 -18.04
C ALA A 981 12.30 25.61 -19.10
N TYR A 982 13.55 25.38 -18.70
CA TYR A 982 14.54 24.57 -19.39
C TYR A 982 14.81 23.31 -18.54
N PHE A 983 14.50 22.13 -19.07
CA PHE A 983 14.78 20.87 -18.36
C PHE A 983 16.24 20.42 -18.59
N PRO A 984 16.94 19.91 -17.56
CA PRO A 984 18.24 19.27 -17.73
C PRO A 984 18.17 17.98 -18.59
N ASP A 985 19.05 17.87 -19.57
CA ASP A 985 19.43 16.62 -20.24
C ASP A 985 20.46 15.91 -19.34
N PHE A 986 20.03 15.02 -18.44
CA PHE A 986 20.94 14.55 -17.39
C PHE A 986 22.06 13.55 -17.87
N TYR A 987 22.00 12.92 -19.06
CA TYR A 987 23.07 12.06 -19.65
C TYR A 987 24.20 12.99 -20.14
N HIS A 988 23.95 14.31 -20.27
CA HIS A 988 25.02 15.29 -20.38
C HIS A 988 26.02 15.03 -19.23
N PRO A 989 27.31 14.79 -19.53
CA PRO A 989 28.28 14.18 -18.61
C PRO A 989 28.39 14.82 -17.23
N ASP A 990 28.09 16.10 -17.13
CA ASP A 990 28.21 16.91 -15.93
C ASP A 990 26.87 17.27 -15.27
N ALA A 991 25.71 16.79 -15.75
CA ALA A 991 24.41 17.16 -15.18
C ALA A 991 24.16 16.57 -13.77
N GLU A 992 24.61 15.34 -13.53
CA GLU A 992 24.79 14.73 -12.19
C GLU A 992 25.50 15.71 -11.22
N LYS A 993 26.66 16.21 -11.66
CA LYS A 993 27.49 17.17 -10.93
C LYS A 993 26.83 18.55 -10.83
N TYR A 994 26.06 18.99 -11.83
CA TYR A 994 25.28 20.22 -11.76
C TYR A 994 24.21 20.11 -10.68
N TRP A 995 23.39 19.05 -10.70
CA TRP A 995 22.31 18.81 -9.74
C TRP A 995 22.89 18.75 -8.32
N HIS A 996 23.96 17.98 -8.14
CA HIS A 996 24.74 17.96 -6.89
C HIS A 996 25.25 19.37 -6.50
N THR A 997 25.80 20.16 -7.44
CA THR A 997 26.33 21.49 -7.11
C THR A 997 25.23 22.50 -6.78
N MET A 998 24.03 22.34 -7.33
CA MET A 998 22.89 23.23 -7.03
C MET A 998 22.18 22.85 -5.73
N TRP A 999 22.00 21.56 -5.43
CA TRP A 999 21.59 21.12 -4.08
C TRP A 999 22.61 21.54 -3.01
N LYS A 1000 23.91 21.36 -3.27
CA LYS A 1000 25.00 21.86 -2.42
C LYS A 1000 24.88 23.37 -2.20
N ASP A 1001 24.51 24.14 -3.22
CA ASP A 1001 24.37 25.60 -3.13
C ASP A 1001 23.13 26.03 -2.34
N LEU A 1002 22.02 25.29 -2.45
CA LEU A 1002 20.83 25.50 -1.61
C LEU A 1002 21.18 25.31 -0.12
N GLU A 1003 21.96 24.27 0.20
CA GLU A 1003 22.46 24.04 1.56
C GLU A 1003 23.51 25.09 1.99
N ASP A 1004 24.57 25.33 1.20
CA ASP A 1004 25.67 26.23 1.57
C ASP A 1004 25.24 27.72 1.62
N SER A 1005 24.25 28.13 0.82
CA SER A 1005 23.78 29.52 0.75
C SER A 1005 22.61 29.83 1.68
N TYR A 1006 21.76 28.85 2.00
CA TYR A 1006 20.54 29.07 2.80
C TYR A 1006 20.42 28.17 4.05
N GLY A 1007 21.14 27.05 4.13
CA GLY A 1007 21.12 26.17 5.30
C GLY A 1007 19.85 25.34 5.50
N LEU A 1008 19.04 25.16 4.43
CA LEU A 1008 17.82 24.36 4.49
C LEU A 1008 18.14 22.87 4.65
N GLN A 1009 17.57 22.24 5.67
CA GLN A 1009 17.63 20.80 5.91
C GLN A 1009 16.26 20.18 5.62
N PHE A 1010 16.23 18.88 5.35
CA PHE A 1010 15.02 18.08 5.17
C PHE A 1010 15.21 16.67 5.73
N ASP A 1011 14.11 15.92 5.82
CA ASP A 1011 14.06 14.55 6.37
C ASP A 1011 13.54 13.53 5.32
N GLY A 1012 12.91 14.02 4.25
CA GLY A 1012 12.46 13.28 3.06
C GLY A 1012 12.38 14.24 1.87
N ILE A 1013 12.08 13.75 0.67
CA ILE A 1013 11.89 14.60 -0.51
C ILE A 1013 10.78 14.10 -1.45
N TRP A 1014 9.98 15.03 -1.97
CA TRP A 1014 9.15 14.82 -3.15
C TRP A 1014 9.92 15.38 -4.36
N LEU A 1015 10.19 14.52 -5.33
CA LEU A 1015 10.71 14.92 -6.63
C LEU A 1015 9.54 14.90 -7.62
N ASP A 1016 9.12 16.05 -8.14
CA ASP A 1016 7.98 16.19 -9.07
C ASP A 1016 8.48 16.56 -10.49
N GLU A 1017 7.67 16.36 -11.53
CA GLU A 1017 8.04 16.60 -12.94
C GLU A 1017 9.48 16.10 -13.28
N ASN A 1018 9.79 14.82 -13.03
CA ASN A 1018 11.16 14.28 -13.20
C ASN A 1018 11.52 14.01 -14.66
N GLU A 1019 10.54 13.52 -15.40
CA GLU A 1019 10.42 13.62 -16.84
C GLU A 1019 10.24 15.09 -17.27
N ALA A 1020 10.66 15.45 -18.48
CA ALA A 1020 10.54 16.85 -18.91
C ALA A 1020 9.07 17.22 -19.20
N THR A 1021 8.42 17.84 -18.23
CA THR A 1021 7.01 18.24 -18.30
C THR A 1021 6.78 19.50 -19.14
N ASN A 1022 5.60 19.64 -19.73
CA ASN A 1022 5.25 20.70 -20.69
C ASN A 1022 3.73 20.72 -20.94
N PHE A 1023 3.08 21.81 -20.56
CA PHE A 1023 1.65 22.07 -20.78
C PHE A 1023 1.37 22.71 -22.16
N CYS A 1024 2.41 22.90 -23.00
CA CYS A 1024 2.29 23.39 -24.37
C CYS A 1024 2.33 22.26 -25.41
N ASP A 1025 1.60 22.41 -26.51
CA ASP A 1025 1.74 21.57 -27.71
C ASP A 1025 3.12 21.78 -28.38
N GLY A 1026 4.13 21.05 -27.88
CA GLY A 1026 5.52 21.09 -28.34
C GLY A 1026 6.26 22.37 -27.91
N TYR A 1027 6.11 23.45 -28.67
CA TYR A 1027 6.91 24.68 -28.51
C TYR A 1027 6.07 25.81 -27.90
N CYS A 1028 6.37 26.23 -26.66
CA CYS A 1028 5.65 27.34 -26.03
C CYS A 1028 5.84 28.68 -26.75
N ILE A 1029 7.09 29.01 -27.13
CA ILE A 1029 7.40 30.30 -27.77
C ILE A 1029 7.19 30.21 -29.30
N PRO A 1030 6.37 31.10 -29.91
CA PRO A 1030 6.14 31.09 -31.36
C PRO A 1030 7.38 31.30 -32.23
N GLU A 1031 8.35 32.08 -31.76
CA GLU A 1031 9.59 32.42 -32.45
C GLU A 1031 10.62 31.28 -32.47
N GLU A 1032 10.53 30.34 -31.52
CA GLU A 1032 11.35 29.10 -31.47
C GLU A 1032 10.81 28.02 -32.43
N ARG A 1033 9.64 28.23 -33.04
CA ARG A 1033 9.02 27.25 -33.95
C ARG A 1033 9.71 27.27 -35.32
N PRO A 1034 10.14 26.12 -35.85
CA PRO A 1034 10.70 26.03 -37.20
C PRO A 1034 9.75 26.60 -38.27
N LYS A 1035 10.33 27.30 -39.26
CA LYS A 1035 9.57 28.07 -40.26
C LYS A 1035 8.70 27.22 -41.18
N ASP A 1036 9.00 25.92 -41.32
CA ASP A 1036 8.25 24.97 -42.12
C ASP A 1036 7.25 24.20 -41.21
N SER A 1037 6.31 24.94 -40.62
CA SER A 1037 5.51 24.51 -39.46
C SER A 1037 4.39 23.51 -39.75
N LEU A 1038 4.47 22.77 -40.86
CA LEU A 1038 3.66 21.57 -41.16
C LEU A 1038 3.84 20.43 -40.14
N ARG A 1039 4.77 20.56 -39.19
CA ARG A 1039 4.93 19.68 -38.02
C ARG A 1039 4.06 20.08 -36.82
N ASN A 1040 3.68 21.36 -36.70
CA ASN A 1040 2.87 21.87 -35.58
C ASN A 1040 1.36 21.77 -35.85
N LYS A 1041 1.00 21.24 -37.01
CA LYS A 1041 -0.27 20.54 -37.25
C LYS A 1041 0.08 19.23 -37.95
N PRO A 1042 0.23 18.10 -37.23
CA PRO A 1042 0.21 16.82 -37.91
C PRO A 1042 -1.09 16.70 -38.71
N TYR A 1043 -1.07 16.00 -39.85
CA TYR A 1043 -2.25 15.85 -40.73
C TYR A 1043 -3.44 15.15 -40.04
N TYR A 1044 -3.19 14.54 -38.89
CA TYR A 1044 -4.11 13.95 -37.94
C TYR A 1044 -3.59 14.27 -36.54
N ILE A 1045 -4.44 14.79 -35.64
CA ILE A 1045 -4.12 15.01 -34.22
C ILE A 1045 -4.84 13.88 -33.46
N PRO A 1046 -4.13 12.96 -32.78
CA PRO A 1046 -4.78 11.99 -31.91
C PRO A 1046 -5.62 12.71 -30.85
N GLY A 1047 -6.89 12.33 -30.71
CA GLY A 1047 -7.84 12.99 -29.81
C GLY A 1047 -8.73 14.10 -30.43
N GLN A 1048 -8.68 14.33 -31.76
CA GLN A 1048 -9.68 15.11 -32.52
C GLN A 1048 -10.11 14.43 -33.83
#